data_AF-A0A4P5U6W7-F1
#
_entry.id   AF-A0A4P5U6W7-F1
#
_cell.length_a   1.000
_cell.length_b   1.000
_cell.length_c   1.000
_cell.angle_alpha   90.00
_cell.angle_beta   90.00
_cell.angle_gamma   90.00
#
_symmetry.space_group_name_H-M   'P 1'
#
loop_
_entity.id
_entity.type
_entity.pdbx_description
1 polymer ?
#
loop_
_entity_poly.entity_id
_entity_poly.type
_entity_poly.pdbx_seq_one_letter_code
_entity_poly.pdbx_strand_id
1 'polypeptide(L)'
;MHPMFPFPAEPKTSQTDAVPANGGAQPEAHHLDRLTGGAFSALTSSERTGCIRDWLARDPRPEDMQAVYKELSAKDKGAAKLLREKLDEIKRSRAQESIAQEWADRGEAWLASPKLNIADAMAWQRDAAKAGAPLSREPLLTLKGQLSERVKGIEDLQHRVQVQREAAVLLAQRIEVLSTKSWRDAQAAAQALQIDVDHWQVQAGVLLTDGNWPSVEARFPPLLETSRGQLLVVWESFREALAQTVAAAADAAAALPAVPVWADELRALRGAAAESLSKPQKPKIDPEVRAQAVHRVQEALTKLEQEIAQGHGKASAGAAAALRQALKEQGRLIDDKLENQSHGALAAAGELEGWQRWRADQLREELVGRAEGLLKRPEGQALGGRKMQELLRTLREQWKQTDQGGVPNQGLWKRFDEACNEAHKVVEAWLERVRAESIEHRLQRLAMIEDIMQWANANTTALDEDWRGFARLLNQFVDQWRAAGHVGDKVLAELQPLWQAAMDKASAPLEAVQQQSLLLRQAMVDEATLLGAAPQLRLDAVRDLQQRWQAQAQRVPMERRLEQKLWDAFRKPIDDAFNRKTQERERSQAALGERDRLVLDAARSLELANASADAQAIRVAMASLDAALRGQAQAQIQIQAQETEAPPVLPVLPTDEPASAPAELSAAAVLPKPAPKPVVAVRGDDRPGMKKAEPAAAPRGGKFGERKDGGRFAGESPRGARAPDRGAAPPAPNGGQEAVRLGDAAFRAQRDALERAQLALRKLAAQAHGEALTQLLAAWERRAATELPSAQELGSRVSPPTRATWVRALEQTPAADPGVALLRLEMAADIPTPAEHIQERRLLQLQLLTRRHDPEPAQTWGEDLARLLACNFDGHSARRAQACLKVLLKA
;
A
#
# COMPACT_ATOMS: atom_id res chain seq x y z
N MET A 1 21.79 -39.66 -52.00
CA MET A 1 21.36 -39.99 -50.63
C MET A 1 19.88 -39.70 -50.53
N HIS A 2 19.08 -40.75 -50.31
CA HIS A 2 17.62 -40.79 -50.42
C HIS A 2 16.88 -40.04 -49.27
N PRO A 3 15.56 -39.79 -49.42
CA PRO A 3 14.83 -38.62 -48.91
C PRO A 3 13.70 -38.93 -47.89
N MET A 4 12.94 -37.88 -47.52
CA MET A 4 11.50 -37.81 -47.13
C MET A 4 10.87 -38.80 -46.12
N PHE A 5 10.19 -38.23 -45.11
CA PHE A 5 8.97 -38.61 -44.33
C PHE A 5 8.39 -40.04 -44.44
N PRO A 6 7.85 -40.69 -43.36
CA PRO A 6 6.59 -40.25 -42.70
C PRO A 6 6.36 -40.62 -41.20
N PHE A 7 5.23 -40.16 -40.63
CA PHE A 7 4.64 -40.46 -39.30
C PHE A 7 4.42 -41.97 -39.03
N PRO A 8 4.24 -42.38 -37.75
CA PRO A 8 2.89 -42.85 -37.35
C PRO A 8 2.46 -42.52 -35.90
N ALA A 9 1.17 -42.79 -35.68
CA ALA A 9 0.33 -42.49 -34.52
C ALA A 9 0.46 -43.46 -33.32
N GLU A 10 -0.01 -42.94 -32.17
CA GLU A 10 -0.51 -43.58 -30.92
C GLU A 10 0.37 -44.60 -30.15
N PRO A 11 0.34 -44.52 -28.81
CA PRO A 11 -0.24 -45.66 -28.10
C PRO A 11 -1.39 -45.28 -27.17
N LYS A 12 -2.44 -46.11 -27.25
CA LYS A 12 -3.53 -46.23 -26.31
C LYS A 12 -3.08 -46.90 -25.00
N THR A 13 -3.70 -46.41 -23.93
CA THR A 13 -4.19 -47.14 -22.75
C THR A 13 -3.18 -47.78 -21.80
N SER A 14 -3.07 -47.17 -20.62
CA SER A 14 -3.12 -47.89 -19.36
C SER A 14 -4.03 -47.10 -18.41
N GLN A 15 -5.26 -47.60 -18.26
CA GLN A 15 -6.18 -47.19 -17.21
C GLN A 15 -5.60 -47.64 -15.87
N THR A 16 -5.54 -46.71 -14.91
CA THR A 16 -5.70 -47.03 -13.49
C THR A 16 -6.83 -46.16 -12.98
N ASP A 17 -7.87 -46.82 -12.48
CA ASP A 17 -9.10 -46.21 -12.03
C ASP A 17 -8.93 -45.42 -10.73
N ALA A 18 -9.46 -44.21 -10.78
CA ALA A 18 -10.32 -43.51 -9.82
C ALA A 18 -9.98 -43.51 -8.31
N VAL A 19 -9.74 -42.29 -7.81
CA VAL A 19 -10.43 -41.73 -6.64
C VAL A 19 -10.87 -40.29 -6.99
N PRO A 20 -12.15 -39.89 -6.83
CA PRO A 20 -12.58 -38.53 -7.15
C PRO A 20 -12.27 -37.62 -5.95
N ALA A 21 -11.35 -36.66 -6.15
CA ALA A 21 -11.15 -35.58 -5.20
C ALA A 21 -12.05 -34.38 -5.57
N ASN A 22 -12.91 -34.03 -4.63
CA ASN A 22 -13.75 -32.84 -4.51
C ASN A 22 -13.51 -31.71 -5.53
N GLY A 23 -14.57 -31.39 -6.29
CA GLY A 23 -14.69 -30.14 -7.03
C GLY A 23 -14.74 -28.95 -6.07
N GLY A 24 -13.60 -28.30 -5.86
CA GLY A 24 -13.54 -26.94 -5.36
C GLY A 24 -14.08 -26.00 -6.44
N ALA A 25 -15.09 -25.20 -6.10
CA ALA A 25 -15.67 -24.18 -6.98
C ALA A 25 -14.56 -23.34 -7.61
N GLN A 26 -14.55 -23.26 -8.95
CA GLN A 26 -13.72 -22.30 -9.65
C GLN A 26 -14.09 -20.89 -9.15
N PRO A 27 -13.10 -20.00 -8.89
CA PRO A 27 -13.41 -18.60 -8.64
C PRO A 27 -14.22 -18.09 -9.85
N GLU A 28 -15.37 -17.46 -9.58
CA GLU A 28 -16.19 -16.87 -10.64
C GLU A 28 -15.29 -15.96 -11.48
N ALA A 29 -15.14 -16.30 -12.76
CA ALA A 29 -14.27 -15.57 -13.67
C ALA A 29 -14.71 -14.10 -13.69
N HIS A 30 -13.80 -13.19 -13.36
CA HIS A 30 -14.06 -11.76 -13.42
C HIS A 30 -14.51 -11.40 -14.83
N HIS A 31 -15.44 -10.46 -15.03
CA HIS A 31 -15.90 -10.14 -16.40
C HIS A 31 -14.75 -9.68 -17.31
N LEU A 32 -13.69 -9.08 -16.73
CA LEU A 32 -12.47 -8.63 -17.41
C LEU A 32 -11.44 -9.75 -17.62
N ASP A 33 -11.63 -10.94 -17.04
CA ASP A 33 -10.75 -12.09 -17.28
C ASP A 33 -10.85 -12.62 -18.71
N ARG A 34 -12.03 -12.46 -19.34
CA ARG A 34 -12.19 -12.78 -20.78
C ARG A 34 -11.28 -11.93 -21.66
N LEU A 35 -11.04 -10.68 -21.27
CA LEU A 35 -10.18 -9.75 -21.99
C LEU A 35 -8.70 -10.00 -21.65
N THR A 36 -8.40 -10.07 -20.37
CA THR A 36 -7.02 -10.10 -19.83
C THR A 36 -6.38 -11.49 -19.79
N GLY A 37 -7.09 -12.54 -20.21
CA GLY A 37 -6.59 -13.92 -20.17
C GLY A 37 -6.47 -14.48 -18.75
N GLY A 38 -7.36 -14.06 -17.84
CA GLY A 38 -7.40 -14.55 -16.46
C GLY A 38 -6.60 -13.73 -15.45
N ALA A 39 -6.24 -12.46 -15.73
CA ALA A 39 -5.41 -11.65 -14.84
C ALA A 39 -6.04 -11.32 -13.47
N PHE A 40 -7.35 -11.42 -13.31
CA PHE A 40 -8.07 -11.27 -12.04
C PHE A 40 -8.33 -12.61 -11.35
N SER A 41 -8.37 -13.70 -12.10
CA SER A 41 -8.49 -15.07 -11.59
C SER A 41 -7.15 -15.73 -11.23
N ALA A 42 -6.03 -15.15 -11.64
CA ALA A 42 -4.69 -15.67 -11.36
C ALA A 42 -4.31 -15.61 -9.87
N LEU A 43 -3.75 -16.72 -9.38
CA LEU A 43 -3.51 -16.95 -7.95
C LEU A 43 -2.27 -16.20 -7.46
N THR A 44 -1.24 -16.09 -8.30
CA THR A 44 0.02 -15.39 -7.96
C THR A 44 0.15 -14.05 -8.67
N SER A 45 0.83 -13.08 -8.04
CA SER A 45 1.11 -11.77 -8.66
C SER A 45 1.94 -11.92 -9.95
N SER A 46 2.85 -12.90 -10.01
CA SER A 46 3.62 -13.23 -11.21
C SER A 46 2.74 -13.68 -12.38
N GLU A 47 1.78 -14.58 -12.15
CA GLU A 47 0.80 -15.00 -13.17
C GLU A 47 -0.03 -13.80 -13.66
N ARG A 48 -0.51 -12.96 -12.75
CA ARG A 48 -1.26 -11.74 -13.13
C ARG A 48 -0.43 -10.82 -14.01
N THR A 49 0.84 -10.57 -13.66
CA THR A 49 1.73 -9.76 -14.49
C THR A 49 2.00 -10.40 -15.86
N GLY A 50 2.06 -11.74 -15.93
CA GLY A 50 2.16 -12.50 -17.18
C GLY A 50 0.95 -12.30 -18.07
N CYS A 51 -0.26 -12.55 -17.55
CA CYS A 51 -1.52 -12.33 -18.25
C CYS A 51 -1.67 -10.89 -18.76
N ILE A 52 -1.35 -9.90 -17.93
CA ILE A 52 -1.39 -8.48 -18.34
C ILE A 52 -0.36 -8.17 -19.42
N ARG A 53 0.85 -8.75 -19.36
CA ARG A 53 1.87 -8.57 -20.41
C ARG A 53 1.41 -9.17 -21.73
N ASP A 54 0.88 -10.39 -21.70
CA ASP A 54 0.38 -11.10 -22.88
C ASP A 54 -0.85 -10.40 -23.47
N TRP A 55 -1.70 -9.83 -22.61
CA TRP A 55 -2.83 -9.02 -23.03
C TRP A 55 -2.40 -7.70 -23.67
N LEU A 56 -1.47 -6.96 -23.04
CA LEU A 56 -0.90 -5.73 -23.59
C LEU A 56 -0.19 -5.95 -24.93
N ALA A 57 0.39 -7.13 -25.15
CA ALA A 57 1.01 -7.50 -26.42
C ALA A 57 -0.01 -7.65 -27.58
N ARG A 58 -1.31 -7.78 -27.27
CA ARG A 58 -2.41 -7.81 -28.27
C ARG A 58 -2.96 -6.42 -28.60
N ASP A 59 -2.31 -5.36 -28.11
CA ASP A 59 -2.67 -3.95 -28.32
C ASP A 59 -4.14 -3.63 -27.99
N PRO A 60 -4.55 -3.78 -26.72
CA PRO A 60 -5.93 -3.56 -26.31
C PRO A 60 -6.32 -2.07 -26.38
N ARG A 61 -7.62 -1.78 -26.47
CA ARG A 61 -8.10 -0.39 -26.53
C ARG A 61 -7.76 0.36 -25.23
N PRO A 62 -7.48 1.67 -25.31
CA PRO A 62 -7.13 2.48 -24.14
C PRO A 62 -8.25 2.55 -23.09
N GLU A 63 -9.51 2.43 -23.52
CA GLU A 63 -10.67 2.35 -22.63
C GLU A 63 -10.65 1.06 -21.81
N ASP A 64 -10.38 -0.07 -22.44
CA ASP A 64 -10.25 -1.38 -21.78
C ASP A 64 -9.06 -1.37 -20.81
N MET A 65 -7.91 -0.79 -21.21
CA MET A 65 -6.76 -0.62 -20.32
C MET A 65 -7.07 0.24 -19.10
N GLN A 66 -7.86 1.30 -19.25
CA GLN A 66 -8.30 2.13 -18.13
C GLN A 66 -9.27 1.39 -17.21
N ALA A 67 -10.22 0.62 -17.76
CA ALA A 67 -11.14 -0.20 -16.99
C ALA A 67 -10.40 -1.27 -16.17
N VAL A 68 -9.48 -2.01 -16.81
CA VAL A 68 -8.62 -3.00 -16.14
C VAL A 68 -7.73 -2.31 -15.11
N TYR A 69 -7.12 -1.17 -15.40
CA TYR A 69 -6.27 -0.45 -14.43
C TYR A 69 -7.06 0.00 -13.19
N LYS A 70 -8.28 0.54 -13.36
CA LYS A 70 -9.14 0.97 -12.25
C LYS A 70 -9.40 -0.18 -11.28
N GLU A 71 -9.77 -1.35 -11.80
CA GLU A 71 -10.12 -2.51 -10.97
C GLU A 71 -8.87 -3.26 -10.44
N LEU A 72 -7.80 -3.32 -11.23
CA LEU A 72 -6.56 -4.03 -10.87
C LEU A 72 -5.69 -3.24 -9.90
N SER A 73 -5.72 -1.90 -9.94
CA SER A 73 -4.88 -1.03 -9.08
C SER A 73 -5.13 -1.21 -7.58
N ALA A 74 -6.36 -1.59 -7.20
CA ALA A 74 -6.72 -1.90 -5.82
C ALA A 74 -6.29 -3.32 -5.40
N LYS A 75 -6.23 -4.27 -6.35
CA LYS A 75 -5.91 -5.68 -6.11
C LYS A 75 -4.41 -5.98 -6.19
N ASP A 76 -3.71 -5.43 -7.16
CA ASP A 76 -2.28 -5.64 -7.39
C ASP A 76 -1.61 -4.40 -8.01
N LYS A 77 -0.88 -3.66 -7.18
CA LYS A 77 -0.13 -2.47 -7.62
C LYS A 77 1.01 -2.80 -8.58
N GLY A 78 1.58 -4.01 -8.52
CA GLY A 78 2.68 -4.45 -9.38
C GLY A 78 2.20 -4.70 -10.81
N ALA A 79 1.13 -5.47 -10.98
CA ALA A 79 0.53 -5.72 -12.29
C ALA A 79 -0.12 -4.44 -12.88
N ALA A 80 -0.75 -3.61 -12.06
CA ALA A 80 -1.31 -2.33 -12.49
C ALA A 80 -0.24 -1.32 -12.96
N LYS A 81 1.02 -1.45 -12.51
CA LYS A 81 2.11 -0.57 -12.95
C LYS A 81 2.36 -0.68 -14.46
N LEU A 82 2.31 -1.87 -15.03
CA LEU A 82 2.48 -2.08 -16.48
C LEU A 82 1.40 -1.37 -17.30
N LEU A 83 0.15 -1.42 -16.83
CA LEU A 83 -0.97 -0.72 -17.45
C LEU A 83 -0.81 0.80 -17.33
N ARG A 84 -0.36 1.30 -16.18
CA ARG A 84 -0.07 2.73 -16.00
C ARG A 84 1.03 3.20 -16.93
N GLU A 85 2.14 2.46 -17.01
CA GLU A 85 3.26 2.78 -17.90
C GLU A 85 2.80 2.83 -19.37
N LYS A 86 1.96 1.87 -19.80
CA LYS A 86 1.36 1.87 -21.14
C LYS A 86 0.39 3.02 -21.37
N LEU A 87 -0.49 3.33 -20.42
CA LEU A 87 -1.40 4.47 -20.52
C LEU A 87 -0.65 5.81 -20.55
N ASP A 88 0.42 5.95 -19.78
CA ASP A 88 1.26 7.15 -19.78
C ASP A 88 2.15 7.23 -21.04
N GLU A 89 2.55 6.10 -21.63
CA GLU A 89 3.16 6.02 -22.97
C GLU A 89 2.19 6.50 -24.07
N ILE A 90 0.93 6.05 -24.07
CA ILE A 90 -0.11 6.48 -25.01
C ILE A 90 -0.43 7.98 -24.86
N LYS A 91 -0.45 8.50 -23.63
CA LYS A 91 -0.64 9.95 -23.42
C LYS A 91 0.52 10.75 -23.98
N ARG A 92 1.76 10.30 -23.77
CA ARG A 92 2.95 10.95 -24.32
C ARG A 92 2.98 10.87 -25.85
N SER A 93 2.60 9.74 -26.45
CA SER A 93 2.54 9.61 -27.90
C SER A 93 1.49 10.56 -28.50
N ARG A 94 0.29 10.64 -27.91
CA ARG A 94 -0.76 11.60 -28.35
C ARG A 94 -0.33 13.06 -28.24
N ALA A 95 0.39 13.43 -27.18
CA ALA A 95 0.95 14.77 -27.05
C ALA A 95 2.04 15.05 -28.08
N GLN A 96 2.88 14.06 -28.39
CA GLN A 96 3.86 14.17 -29.47
C GLN A 96 3.20 14.25 -30.86
N GLU A 97 2.10 13.53 -31.08
CA GLU A 97 1.29 13.58 -32.30
C GLU A 97 0.63 14.95 -32.47
N SER A 98 0.08 15.56 -31.41
CA SER A 98 -0.49 16.91 -31.51
C SER A 98 0.58 17.95 -31.83
N ILE A 99 1.74 17.87 -31.18
CA ILE A 99 2.89 18.73 -31.50
C ILE A 99 3.35 18.47 -32.95
N ALA A 100 3.39 17.20 -33.37
CA ALA A 100 3.77 16.85 -34.74
C ALA A 100 2.82 17.45 -35.76
N GLN A 101 1.50 17.40 -35.50
CA GLN A 101 0.49 17.99 -36.37
C GLN A 101 0.65 19.52 -36.45
N GLU A 102 0.79 20.19 -35.31
CA GLU A 102 0.99 21.66 -35.28
C GLU A 102 2.22 22.08 -36.10
N TRP A 103 3.31 21.32 -36.02
CA TRP A 103 4.53 21.59 -36.78
C TRP A 103 4.43 21.16 -38.25
N ALA A 104 3.64 20.14 -38.55
CA ALA A 104 3.33 19.72 -39.91
C ALA A 104 2.55 20.82 -40.64
N ASP A 105 1.47 21.32 -40.02
CA ASP A 105 0.65 22.41 -40.57
C ASP A 105 1.51 23.67 -40.83
N ARG A 106 2.43 23.99 -39.91
CA ARG A 106 3.41 25.09 -40.11
C ARG A 106 4.37 24.82 -41.27
N GLY A 107 4.89 23.60 -41.38
CA GLY A 107 5.81 23.21 -42.45
C GLY A 107 5.14 23.25 -43.82
N GLU A 108 3.91 22.77 -43.91
CA GLU A 108 3.08 22.85 -45.12
C GLU A 108 2.77 24.29 -45.50
N ALA A 109 2.45 25.16 -44.53
CA ALA A 109 2.25 26.58 -44.79
C ALA A 109 3.50 27.25 -45.37
N TRP A 110 4.70 26.90 -44.87
CA TRP A 110 5.96 27.38 -45.42
C TRP A 110 6.19 26.88 -46.86
N LEU A 111 5.89 25.62 -47.13
CA LEU A 111 6.01 25.06 -48.48
C LEU A 111 4.96 25.62 -49.46
N ALA A 112 3.76 25.96 -48.99
CA ALA A 112 2.73 26.60 -49.81
C ALA A 112 3.02 28.08 -50.07
N SER A 113 3.89 28.72 -49.28
CA SER A 113 4.21 30.13 -49.43
C SER A 113 4.88 30.41 -50.80
N PRO A 114 4.44 31.44 -51.53
CA PRO A 114 5.09 31.87 -52.78
C PRO A 114 6.49 32.46 -52.53
N LYS A 115 6.77 32.93 -51.32
CA LYS A 115 8.08 33.45 -50.89
C LYS A 115 8.56 32.72 -49.65
N LEU A 116 9.67 32.00 -49.77
CA LEU A 116 10.32 31.28 -48.69
C LEU A 116 11.61 32.01 -48.28
N ASN A 117 11.75 32.30 -46.99
CA ASN A 117 13.01 32.77 -46.44
C ASN A 117 13.87 31.58 -46.00
N ILE A 118 15.11 31.51 -46.48
CA ILE A 118 16.07 30.44 -46.15
C ILE A 118 16.29 30.34 -44.64
N ALA A 119 16.42 31.48 -43.95
CA ALA A 119 16.68 31.51 -42.50
C ALA A 119 15.50 30.94 -41.69
N ASP A 120 14.27 31.25 -42.09
CA ASP A 120 13.05 30.79 -41.42
C ASP A 120 12.80 29.30 -41.71
N ALA A 121 13.05 28.83 -42.93
CA ALA A 121 12.99 27.41 -43.28
C ALA A 121 13.99 26.56 -42.46
N MET A 122 15.20 27.09 -42.23
CA MET A 122 16.20 26.45 -41.37
C MET A 122 15.85 26.56 -39.88
N ALA A 123 15.19 27.65 -39.46
CA ALA A 123 14.70 27.81 -38.09
C ALA A 123 13.58 26.82 -37.76
N TRP A 124 12.66 26.53 -38.70
CA TRP A 124 11.59 25.55 -38.51
C TRP A 124 12.10 24.21 -37.98
N GLN A 125 13.20 23.69 -38.54
CA GLN A 125 13.79 22.42 -38.07
C GLN A 125 14.29 22.51 -36.62
N ARG A 126 14.95 23.61 -36.26
CA ARG A 126 15.50 23.82 -34.91
C ARG A 126 14.39 24.02 -33.89
N ASP A 127 13.38 24.80 -34.24
CA ASP A 127 12.28 25.15 -33.34
C ASP A 127 11.33 23.94 -33.14
N ALA A 128 11.10 23.15 -34.19
CA ALA A 128 10.40 21.87 -34.08
C ALA A 128 11.12 20.90 -33.14
N ALA A 129 12.45 20.78 -33.27
CA ALA A 129 13.26 19.96 -32.36
C ALA A 129 13.19 20.46 -30.91
N LYS A 130 13.28 21.78 -30.71
CA LYS A 130 13.17 22.42 -29.38
C LYS A 130 11.80 22.23 -28.74
N ALA A 131 10.74 22.18 -29.54
CA ALA A 131 9.37 21.91 -29.10
C ALA A 131 9.11 20.41 -28.82
N GLY A 132 10.09 19.53 -29.07
CA GLY A 132 9.94 18.08 -28.86
C GLY A 132 9.17 17.38 -29.98
N ALA A 133 9.07 17.99 -31.17
CA ALA A 133 8.42 17.37 -32.33
C ALA A 133 9.28 16.21 -32.87
N PRO A 134 8.67 15.05 -33.19
CA PRO A 134 9.39 13.88 -33.68
C PRO A 134 9.76 14.02 -35.16
N LEU A 135 10.82 14.78 -35.47
CA LEU A 135 11.30 15.04 -36.85
C LEU A 135 11.71 13.79 -37.65
N SER A 136 11.86 12.64 -37.01
CA SER A 136 12.17 11.36 -37.66
C SER A 136 10.92 10.55 -38.04
N ARG A 137 9.72 11.06 -37.74
CA ARG A 137 8.44 10.41 -38.06
C ARG A 137 7.70 11.19 -39.14
N GLU A 138 6.85 10.49 -39.89
CA GLU A 138 5.94 11.13 -40.83
C GLU A 138 4.85 11.92 -40.10
N PRO A 139 4.38 13.06 -40.67
CA PRO A 139 4.78 13.65 -41.96
C PRO A 139 6.02 14.57 -41.90
N LEU A 140 6.56 14.82 -40.70
CA LEU A 140 7.63 15.81 -40.47
C LEU A 140 8.94 15.46 -41.19
N LEU A 141 9.27 14.17 -41.31
CA LEU A 141 10.45 13.72 -42.04
C LEU A 141 10.40 14.14 -43.51
N THR A 142 9.26 13.91 -44.16
CA THR A 142 9.03 14.32 -45.56
C THR A 142 9.08 15.84 -45.70
N LEU A 143 8.40 16.58 -44.82
CA LEU A 143 8.41 18.05 -44.82
C LEU A 143 9.81 18.64 -44.63
N LYS A 144 10.62 18.03 -43.77
CA LYS A 144 12.03 18.41 -43.57
C LYS A 144 12.83 18.25 -44.87
N GLY A 145 12.63 17.13 -45.58
CA GLY A 145 13.25 16.87 -46.87
C GLY A 145 12.87 17.93 -47.89
N GLN A 146 11.57 18.15 -48.09
CA GLN A 146 11.01 19.11 -49.05
C GLN A 146 11.47 20.55 -48.78
N LEU A 147 11.47 20.99 -47.51
CA LEU A 147 11.98 22.31 -47.14
C LEU A 147 13.48 22.44 -47.46
N SER A 148 14.27 21.39 -47.19
CA SER A 148 15.70 21.40 -47.49
C SER A 148 16.00 21.41 -49.01
N GLU A 149 15.19 20.72 -49.81
CA GLU A 149 15.31 20.72 -51.27
C GLU A 149 14.93 22.08 -51.85
N ARG A 150 13.87 22.70 -51.34
CA ARG A 150 13.48 24.05 -51.76
C ARG A 150 14.54 25.10 -51.40
N VAL A 151 15.13 25.01 -50.19
CA VAL A 151 16.25 25.88 -49.80
C VAL A 151 17.45 25.70 -50.73
N LYS A 152 17.86 24.46 -51.01
CA LYS A 152 18.94 24.18 -51.97
C LYS A 152 18.64 24.74 -53.36
N GLY A 153 17.40 24.62 -53.84
CA GLY A 153 16.99 25.19 -55.12
C GLY A 153 17.12 26.71 -55.17
N ILE A 154 16.80 27.41 -54.07
CA ILE A 154 16.98 28.87 -53.96
C ILE A 154 18.47 29.22 -53.92
N GLU A 155 19.29 28.50 -53.13
CA GLU A 155 20.74 28.70 -53.07
C GLU A 155 21.39 28.46 -54.45
N ASP A 156 21.03 27.40 -55.16
CA ASP A 156 21.53 27.11 -56.50
C ASP A 156 21.17 28.22 -57.49
N LEU A 157 19.96 28.80 -57.40
CA LEU A 157 19.59 29.96 -58.22
C LEU A 157 20.44 31.19 -57.91
N GLN A 158 20.70 31.47 -56.63
CA GLN A 158 21.59 32.56 -56.22
C GLN A 158 23.00 32.39 -56.80
N HIS A 159 23.56 31.17 -56.72
CA HIS A 159 24.85 30.85 -57.32
C HIS A 159 24.81 31.03 -58.85
N ARG A 160 23.76 30.58 -59.54
CA ARG A 160 23.63 30.77 -60.99
C ARG A 160 23.54 32.24 -61.38
N VAL A 161 22.84 33.08 -60.62
CA VAL A 161 22.82 34.54 -60.85
C VAL A 161 24.23 35.11 -60.76
N GLN A 162 25.02 34.68 -59.77
CA GLN A 162 26.39 35.14 -59.61
C GLN A 162 27.30 34.68 -60.76
N VAL A 163 27.14 33.44 -61.23
CA VAL A 163 27.84 32.93 -62.42
C VAL A 163 27.45 33.74 -63.67
N GLN A 164 26.18 34.08 -63.85
CA GLN A 164 25.74 34.90 -64.99
C GLN A 164 26.31 36.32 -64.92
N ARG A 165 26.40 36.91 -63.72
CA ARG A 165 27.07 38.20 -63.53
C ARG A 165 28.54 38.13 -63.95
N GLU A 166 29.27 37.11 -63.53
CA GLU A 166 30.69 36.94 -63.90
C GLU A 166 30.85 36.71 -65.42
N ALA A 167 29.97 35.91 -66.02
CA ALA A 167 29.95 35.71 -67.47
C ALA A 167 29.70 37.02 -68.23
N ALA A 168 28.81 37.89 -67.75
CA ALA A 168 28.56 39.20 -68.34
C ALA A 168 29.81 40.09 -68.30
N VAL A 169 30.52 40.09 -67.17
CA VAL A 169 31.77 40.85 -67.02
C VAL A 169 32.85 40.34 -67.98
N LEU A 170 32.99 39.02 -68.13
CA LEU A 170 33.96 38.43 -69.07
C LEU A 170 33.61 38.77 -70.53
N LEU A 171 32.34 38.80 -70.89
CA LEU A 171 31.89 39.23 -72.22
C LEU A 171 32.19 40.72 -72.46
N ALA A 172 31.93 41.58 -71.47
CA ALA A 172 32.27 43.00 -71.55
C ALA A 172 33.79 43.23 -71.69
N GLN A 173 34.61 42.51 -70.91
CA GLN A 173 36.07 42.55 -71.04
C GLN A 173 36.55 42.07 -72.42
N ARG A 174 35.92 41.04 -72.98
CA ARG A 174 36.21 40.58 -74.35
C ARG A 174 35.89 41.66 -75.38
N ILE A 175 34.80 42.40 -75.22
CA ILE A 175 34.45 43.57 -76.05
C ILE A 175 35.53 44.65 -75.95
N GLU A 176 35.94 45.00 -74.73
CA GLU A 176 36.99 45.99 -74.48
C GLU A 176 38.33 45.59 -75.11
N VAL A 177 38.74 44.32 -74.98
CA VAL A 177 39.98 43.81 -75.61
C VAL A 177 39.89 43.92 -77.13
N LEU A 178 38.74 43.63 -77.75
CA LEU A 178 38.55 43.80 -79.20
C LEU A 178 38.66 45.27 -79.65
N SER A 179 38.27 46.22 -78.81
CA SER A 179 38.42 47.67 -79.11
C SER A 179 39.88 48.13 -79.17
N THR A 180 40.83 47.35 -78.63
CA THR A 180 42.27 47.62 -78.72
C THR A 180 42.96 46.94 -79.89
N LYS A 181 42.27 46.01 -80.58
CA LYS A 181 42.78 45.32 -81.76
C LYS A 181 42.40 46.07 -83.03
N SER A 182 42.91 45.60 -84.18
CA SER A 182 42.53 46.15 -85.48
C SER A 182 41.02 46.03 -85.72
N TRP A 183 40.44 46.98 -86.45
CA TRP A 183 38.99 46.97 -86.70
C TRP A 183 38.56 45.74 -87.53
N ARG A 184 39.47 45.16 -88.33
CA ARG A 184 39.22 43.92 -89.10
C ARG A 184 39.11 42.69 -88.20
N ASP A 185 39.96 42.59 -87.18
CA ASP A 185 39.88 41.51 -86.19
C ASP A 185 38.59 41.62 -85.37
N ALA A 186 38.21 42.84 -85.00
CA ALA A 186 36.93 43.12 -84.32
C ALA A 186 35.73 42.75 -85.21
N GLN A 187 35.80 43.04 -86.52
CA GLN A 187 34.77 42.66 -87.49
C GLN A 187 34.64 41.14 -87.63
N ALA A 188 35.76 40.42 -87.73
CA ALA A 188 35.76 38.95 -87.84
C ALA A 188 35.18 38.27 -86.59
N ALA A 189 35.39 38.85 -85.39
CA ALA A 189 34.89 38.31 -84.13
C ALA A 189 33.43 38.70 -83.80
N ALA A 190 32.86 39.69 -84.49
CA ALA A 190 31.57 40.28 -84.14
C ALA A 190 30.40 39.28 -84.17
N GLN A 191 30.35 38.39 -85.17
CA GLN A 191 29.25 37.44 -85.30
C GLN A 191 29.25 36.39 -84.18
N ALA A 192 30.42 35.86 -83.81
CA ALA A 192 30.54 34.92 -82.70
C ALA A 192 30.16 35.60 -81.37
N LEU A 193 30.58 36.86 -81.18
CA LEU A 193 30.26 37.61 -79.97
C LEU A 193 28.77 37.95 -79.85
N GLN A 194 28.08 38.23 -80.96
CA GLN A 194 26.61 38.38 -80.98
C GLN A 194 25.93 37.10 -80.46
N ILE A 195 26.36 35.93 -80.92
CA ILE A 195 25.81 34.64 -80.48
C ILE A 195 26.03 34.45 -78.98
N ASP A 196 27.22 34.77 -78.47
CA ASP A 196 27.53 34.63 -77.04
C ASP A 196 26.68 35.57 -76.17
N VAL A 197 26.48 36.82 -76.59
CA VAL A 197 25.64 37.81 -75.88
C VAL A 197 24.16 37.40 -75.91
N ASP A 198 23.66 36.90 -77.04
CA ASP A 198 22.28 36.40 -77.15
C ASP A 198 22.06 35.17 -76.27
N HIS A 199 23.02 34.23 -76.27
CA HIS A 199 22.97 33.06 -75.42
C HIS A 199 22.98 33.42 -73.93
N TRP A 200 23.82 34.37 -73.52
CA TRP A 200 23.84 34.89 -72.16
C TRP A 200 22.48 35.51 -71.77
N GLN A 201 21.86 36.31 -72.65
CA GLN A 201 20.55 36.91 -72.40
C GLN A 201 19.45 35.85 -72.20
N VAL A 202 19.46 34.79 -73.01
CA VAL A 202 18.52 33.66 -72.86
C VAL A 202 18.73 32.98 -71.51
N GLN A 203 19.97 32.70 -71.12
CA GLN A 203 20.27 32.07 -69.82
C GLN A 203 19.84 32.95 -68.64
N ALA A 204 20.11 34.26 -68.69
CA ALA A 204 19.65 35.21 -67.68
C ALA A 204 18.11 35.27 -67.60
N GLY A 205 17.43 35.21 -68.75
CA GLY A 205 15.96 35.17 -68.83
C GLY A 205 15.36 33.90 -68.22
N VAL A 206 15.98 32.74 -68.41
CA VAL A 206 15.52 31.46 -67.82
C VAL A 206 15.50 31.52 -66.29
N LEU A 207 16.49 32.17 -65.66
CA LEU A 207 16.53 32.32 -64.20
C LEU A 207 15.30 33.06 -63.64
N LEU A 208 14.78 34.05 -64.37
CA LEU A 208 13.60 34.83 -63.97
C LEU A 208 12.29 34.02 -64.00
N THR A 209 12.27 32.92 -64.75
CA THR A 209 11.08 32.06 -64.89
C THR A 209 11.00 30.96 -63.84
N ASP A 210 12.03 30.78 -63.01
CA ASP A 210 12.04 29.76 -61.97
C ASP A 210 11.00 30.08 -60.87
N GLY A 211 10.23 29.08 -60.43
CA GLY A 211 9.22 29.26 -59.39
C GLY A 211 9.77 29.71 -58.05
N ASN A 212 11.07 29.48 -57.79
CA ASN A 212 11.76 29.94 -56.59
C ASN A 212 12.31 31.37 -56.72
N TRP A 213 12.26 32.00 -57.90
CA TRP A 213 12.76 33.36 -58.12
C TRP A 213 12.25 34.39 -57.10
N PRO A 214 10.96 34.40 -56.68
CA PRO A 214 10.47 35.34 -55.67
C PRO A 214 11.08 35.17 -54.27
N SER A 215 11.75 34.03 -54.02
CA SER A 215 12.38 33.65 -52.75
C SER A 215 13.89 33.91 -52.73
N VAL A 216 14.47 34.33 -53.86
CA VAL A 216 15.88 34.72 -53.97
C VAL A 216 16.12 36.00 -53.14
N GLU A 217 17.29 36.11 -52.49
CA GLU A 217 17.65 37.32 -51.72
C GLU A 217 17.59 38.58 -52.61
N ALA A 218 17.09 39.67 -52.03
CA ALA A 218 16.74 40.88 -52.78
C ALA A 218 17.95 41.56 -53.47
N ARG A 219 19.19 41.25 -53.06
CA ARG A 219 20.41 41.71 -53.73
C ARG A 219 20.66 41.09 -55.10
N PHE A 220 20.20 39.87 -55.37
CA PHE A 220 20.54 39.17 -56.63
C PHE A 220 19.74 39.65 -57.85
N PRO A 221 18.42 39.91 -57.77
CA PRO A 221 17.68 40.48 -58.90
C PRO A 221 18.28 41.78 -59.48
N PRO A 222 18.59 42.83 -58.68
CA PRO A 222 19.19 44.04 -59.22
C PRO A 222 20.63 43.82 -59.72
N LEU A 223 21.38 42.85 -59.14
CA LEU A 223 22.68 42.47 -59.68
C LEU A 223 22.58 41.88 -61.10
N LEU A 224 21.61 40.99 -61.33
CA LEU A 224 21.37 40.41 -62.65
C LEU A 224 20.92 41.49 -63.66
N GLU A 225 19.96 42.33 -63.27
CA GLU A 225 19.47 43.43 -64.11
C GLU A 225 20.58 44.44 -64.46
N THR A 226 21.41 44.81 -63.48
CA THR A 226 22.53 45.73 -63.71
C THR A 226 23.56 45.11 -64.65
N SER A 227 23.91 43.83 -64.46
CA SER A 227 24.84 43.13 -65.35
C SER A 227 24.31 43.04 -66.79
N ARG A 228 23.00 42.83 -66.95
CA ARG A 228 22.32 42.83 -68.25
C ARG A 228 22.38 44.21 -68.90
N GLY A 229 22.02 45.25 -68.17
CA GLY A 229 22.06 46.62 -68.68
C GLY A 229 23.47 47.03 -69.11
N GLN A 230 24.48 46.77 -68.28
CA GLN A 230 25.88 47.09 -68.58
C GLN A 230 26.40 46.35 -69.81
N LEU A 231 26.17 45.02 -69.89
CA LEU A 231 26.61 44.23 -71.04
C LEU A 231 25.95 44.71 -72.33
N LEU A 232 24.64 44.98 -72.30
CA LEU A 232 23.90 45.44 -73.49
C LEU A 232 24.36 46.80 -73.97
N VAL A 233 24.59 47.76 -73.07
CA VAL A 233 25.10 49.09 -73.43
C VAL A 233 26.49 49.00 -74.05
N VAL A 234 27.39 48.20 -73.46
CA VAL A 234 28.74 47.98 -74.00
C VAL A 234 28.68 47.27 -75.36
N TRP A 235 27.76 46.31 -75.52
CA TRP A 235 27.57 45.60 -76.76
C TRP A 235 26.99 46.46 -77.89
N GLU A 236 25.96 47.25 -77.61
CA GLU A 236 25.34 48.16 -78.57
C GLU A 236 26.32 49.24 -79.03
N SER A 237 27.02 49.88 -78.09
CA SER A 237 28.05 50.88 -78.41
C SER A 237 29.20 50.30 -79.24
N PHE A 238 29.65 49.07 -78.95
CA PHE A 238 30.64 48.37 -79.77
C PHE A 238 30.12 48.10 -81.19
N ARG A 239 28.87 47.62 -81.33
CA ARG A 239 28.26 47.35 -82.63
C ARG A 239 28.09 48.60 -83.48
N GLU A 240 27.64 49.70 -82.88
CA GLU A 240 27.49 50.99 -83.55
C GLU A 240 28.83 51.56 -84.00
N ALA A 241 29.84 51.56 -83.10
CA ALA A 241 31.18 52.01 -83.42
C ALA A 241 31.81 51.16 -84.53
N LEU A 242 31.64 49.84 -84.50
CA LEU A 242 32.14 48.94 -85.54
C LEU A 242 31.43 49.18 -86.89
N ALA A 243 30.11 49.35 -86.90
CA ALA A 243 29.36 49.66 -88.12
C ALA A 243 29.80 51.00 -88.73
N GLN A 244 29.99 52.03 -87.90
CA GLN A 244 30.54 53.32 -88.33
C GLN A 244 31.96 53.17 -88.90
N THR A 245 32.79 52.33 -88.27
CA THR A 245 34.16 52.05 -88.74
C THR A 245 34.17 51.37 -90.10
N VAL A 246 33.28 50.39 -90.33
CA VAL A 246 33.14 49.70 -91.62
C VAL A 246 32.65 50.66 -92.71
N ALA A 247 31.70 51.54 -92.39
CA ALA A 247 31.24 52.57 -93.31
C ALA A 247 32.36 53.58 -93.65
N ALA A 248 33.11 54.03 -92.63
CA ALA A 248 34.23 54.94 -92.78
C ALA A 248 35.45 54.34 -93.50
N ALA A 249 35.59 53.02 -93.51
CA ALA A 249 36.57 52.29 -94.32
C ALA A 249 36.18 52.24 -95.81
N ALA A 250 34.87 52.23 -96.12
CA ALA A 250 34.36 52.23 -97.49
C ALA A 250 34.26 53.64 -98.09
N ASP A 251 33.99 54.66 -97.26
CA ASP A 251 33.87 56.06 -97.67
C ASP A 251 34.78 56.99 -96.84
N ALA A 252 35.69 57.67 -97.52
CA ALA A 252 36.64 58.60 -96.91
C ALA A 252 35.97 59.88 -96.35
N ALA A 253 34.77 60.23 -96.81
CA ALA A 253 34.02 61.40 -96.32
C ALA A 253 33.24 61.14 -95.02
N ALA A 254 33.03 59.86 -94.66
CA ALA A 254 32.28 59.49 -93.46
C ALA A 254 33.05 59.78 -92.16
N ALA A 255 32.29 60.10 -91.10
CA ALA A 255 32.81 60.44 -89.78
C ALA A 255 33.59 59.29 -89.13
N LEU A 256 34.74 59.61 -88.54
CA LEU A 256 35.60 58.64 -87.84
C LEU A 256 34.91 58.08 -86.59
N PRO A 257 35.14 56.79 -86.24
CA PRO A 257 34.55 56.16 -85.07
C PRO A 257 35.10 56.74 -83.76
N ALA A 258 34.33 56.59 -82.68
CA ALA A 258 34.73 57.05 -81.34
C ALA A 258 35.89 56.24 -80.71
N VAL A 259 36.19 55.04 -81.26
CA VAL A 259 37.28 54.18 -80.78
C VAL A 259 38.62 54.68 -81.35
N PRO A 260 39.57 55.14 -80.52
CA PRO A 260 40.77 55.83 -80.99
C PRO A 260 41.65 54.96 -81.90
N VAL A 261 41.88 53.69 -81.55
CA VAL A 261 42.74 52.77 -82.32
C VAL A 261 42.20 52.60 -83.75
N TRP A 262 40.88 52.44 -83.91
CA TRP A 262 40.25 52.29 -85.21
C TRP A 262 40.23 53.61 -86.00
N ALA A 263 40.02 54.74 -85.31
CA ALA A 263 40.10 56.06 -85.92
C ALA A 263 41.52 56.39 -86.42
N ASP A 264 42.55 55.98 -85.68
CA ASP A 264 43.97 56.11 -86.05
C ASP A 264 44.28 55.25 -87.28
N GLU A 265 43.83 53.98 -87.31
CA GLU A 265 43.98 53.08 -88.47
C GLU A 265 43.30 53.67 -89.73
N LEU A 266 42.10 54.23 -89.60
CA LEU A 266 41.39 54.89 -90.70
C LEU A 266 42.04 56.21 -91.13
N ARG A 267 42.59 57.01 -90.20
CA ARG A 267 43.35 58.22 -90.55
C ARG A 267 44.63 57.87 -91.29
N ALA A 268 45.33 56.81 -90.89
CA ALA A 268 46.49 56.30 -91.61
C ALA A 268 46.12 55.86 -93.03
N LEU A 269 44.99 55.16 -93.21
CA LEU A 269 44.46 54.80 -94.53
C LEU A 269 44.06 56.01 -95.39
N ARG A 270 43.62 57.12 -94.75
CA ARG A 270 43.28 58.40 -95.40
C ARG A 270 44.48 59.35 -95.58
N GLY A 271 45.67 58.99 -95.09
CA GLY A 271 46.89 59.80 -95.20
C GLY A 271 47.01 60.98 -94.22
N ALA A 272 46.27 60.98 -93.10
CA ALA A 272 46.30 62.04 -92.08
C ALA A 272 47.14 61.65 -90.83
N ALA A 273 47.87 62.60 -90.25
CA ALA A 273 48.71 62.38 -89.06
C ALA A 273 47.88 62.17 -87.78
N ALA A 274 48.32 61.25 -86.91
CA ALA A 274 47.61 60.86 -85.68
C ALA A 274 47.63 61.97 -84.60
N GLU A 275 46.46 62.26 -84.02
CA GLU A 275 46.30 63.20 -82.91
C GLU A 275 46.40 62.45 -81.57
N SER A 276 47.41 62.78 -80.76
CA SER A 276 47.60 62.24 -79.42
C SER A 276 46.71 62.98 -78.39
N LEU A 277 45.73 62.29 -77.82
CA LEU A 277 44.86 62.82 -76.75
C LEU A 277 45.57 62.80 -75.38
N SER A 278 45.84 63.98 -74.82
CA SER A 278 46.35 64.17 -73.47
C SER A 278 45.25 63.95 -72.42
N LYS A 279 45.41 62.93 -71.55
CA LYS A 279 44.53 62.70 -70.39
C LYS A 279 44.70 63.82 -69.33
N PRO A 280 43.63 64.38 -68.77
CA PRO A 280 43.72 65.35 -67.67
C PRO A 280 44.21 64.66 -66.40
N GLN A 281 45.27 65.20 -65.79
CA GLN A 281 45.81 64.72 -64.51
C GLN A 281 44.87 65.11 -63.35
N LYS A 282 44.37 64.11 -62.60
CA LYS A 282 43.66 64.33 -61.33
C LYS A 282 44.60 65.01 -60.32
N PRO A 283 44.11 65.97 -59.52
CA PRO A 283 44.91 66.65 -58.50
C PRO A 283 45.47 65.65 -57.48
N LYS A 284 46.76 65.80 -57.12
CA LYS A 284 47.39 65.04 -56.04
C LYS A 284 46.78 65.50 -54.71
N ILE A 285 46.03 64.59 -54.08
CA ILE A 285 45.51 64.74 -52.72
C ILE A 285 46.55 64.14 -51.76
N ASP A 286 46.78 64.77 -50.62
CA ASP A 286 47.72 64.29 -49.60
C ASP A 286 47.37 62.87 -49.10
N PRO A 287 48.35 61.97 -48.99
CA PRO A 287 48.12 60.56 -48.66
C PRO A 287 47.57 60.35 -47.25
N GLU A 288 47.92 61.21 -46.29
CA GLU A 288 47.43 61.10 -44.91
C GLU A 288 45.94 61.45 -44.78
N VAL A 289 45.46 62.44 -45.53
CA VAL A 289 44.04 62.83 -45.55
C VAL A 289 43.19 61.72 -46.18
N ARG A 290 43.70 61.07 -47.23
CA ARG A 290 43.05 59.88 -47.80
C ARG A 290 43.04 58.71 -46.83
N ALA A 291 44.14 58.46 -46.11
CA ALA A 291 44.21 57.38 -45.13
C ALA A 291 43.18 57.56 -43.99
N GLN A 292 43.01 58.78 -43.48
CA GLN A 292 42.00 59.09 -42.44
C GLN A 292 40.56 58.98 -42.96
N ALA A 293 40.30 59.44 -44.19
CA ALA A 293 39.00 59.31 -44.86
C ALA A 293 38.62 57.83 -45.06
N VAL A 294 39.57 57.02 -45.55
CA VAL A 294 39.41 55.57 -45.74
C VAL A 294 39.15 54.87 -44.40
N HIS A 295 39.93 55.19 -43.35
CA HIS A 295 39.73 54.59 -42.02
C HIS A 295 38.35 54.86 -41.44
N ARG A 296 37.85 56.11 -41.52
CA ARG A 296 36.52 56.47 -40.99
C ARG A 296 35.38 55.76 -41.72
N VAL A 297 35.47 55.63 -43.04
CA VAL A 297 34.47 54.90 -43.84
C VAL A 297 34.55 53.40 -43.56
N GLN A 298 35.75 52.83 -43.43
CA GLN A 298 35.94 51.42 -43.05
C GLN A 298 35.42 51.10 -41.64
N GLU A 299 35.63 51.96 -40.65
CA GLU A 299 35.07 51.79 -39.31
C GLU A 299 33.53 51.80 -39.30
N ALA A 300 32.91 52.69 -40.10
CA ALA A 300 31.45 52.73 -40.22
C ALA A 300 30.91 51.52 -41.00
N LEU A 301 31.63 51.08 -42.04
CA LEU A 301 31.29 49.92 -42.86
C LEU A 301 31.35 48.63 -42.06
N THR A 302 32.46 48.39 -41.35
CA THR A 302 32.65 47.19 -40.52
C THR A 302 31.60 47.10 -39.41
N LYS A 303 31.22 48.22 -38.79
CA LYS A 303 30.11 48.25 -37.83
C LYS A 303 28.78 47.87 -38.47
N LEU A 304 28.47 48.40 -39.65
CA LEU A 304 27.24 48.04 -40.36
C LEU A 304 27.23 46.55 -40.77
N GLU A 305 28.33 46.03 -41.30
CA GLU A 305 28.47 44.62 -41.67
C GLU A 305 28.32 43.70 -40.45
N GLN A 306 28.86 44.08 -39.29
CA GLN A 306 28.69 43.34 -38.04
C GLN A 306 27.22 43.30 -37.60
N GLU A 307 26.50 44.43 -37.63
CA GLU A 307 25.08 44.48 -37.25
C GLU A 307 24.19 43.73 -38.24
N ILE A 308 24.52 43.75 -39.54
CA ILE A 308 23.84 42.93 -40.57
C ILE A 308 24.11 41.44 -40.33
N ALA A 309 25.36 41.06 -40.09
CA ALA A 309 25.74 39.66 -39.83
C ALA A 309 25.08 39.09 -38.56
N GLN A 310 24.85 39.93 -37.55
CA GLN A 310 24.14 39.57 -36.33
C GLN A 310 22.60 39.62 -36.47
N GLY A 311 22.08 40.12 -37.61
CA GLY A 311 20.65 40.23 -37.87
C GLY A 311 19.93 41.31 -37.04
N HIS A 312 20.68 42.27 -36.48
CA HIS A 312 20.15 43.30 -35.60
C HIS A 312 19.49 44.44 -36.40
N GLY A 313 18.24 44.22 -36.85
CA GLY A 313 17.53 45.18 -37.71
C GLY A 313 17.38 46.62 -37.17
N LYS A 314 17.39 46.83 -35.84
CA LYS A 314 17.33 48.18 -35.26
C LYS A 314 18.69 48.86 -35.19
N ALA A 315 19.74 48.11 -34.86
CA ALA A 315 21.10 48.62 -34.78
C ALA A 315 21.68 48.85 -36.19
N SER A 316 21.30 48.01 -37.16
CA SER A 316 21.67 48.16 -38.57
C SER A 316 21.13 49.45 -39.19
N ALA A 317 19.93 49.92 -38.78
CA ALA A 317 19.38 51.21 -39.25
C ALA A 317 20.24 52.41 -38.80
N GLY A 318 20.67 52.41 -37.53
CA GLY A 318 21.57 53.42 -36.97
C GLY A 318 22.97 53.37 -37.60
N ALA A 319 23.53 52.17 -37.76
CA ALA A 319 24.82 51.96 -38.42
C ALA A 319 24.77 52.36 -39.91
N ALA A 320 23.65 52.12 -40.61
CA ALA A 320 23.45 52.53 -41.99
C ALA A 320 23.36 54.05 -42.12
N ALA A 321 22.71 54.74 -41.17
CA ALA A 321 22.72 56.20 -41.12
C ALA A 321 24.13 56.76 -40.90
N ALA A 322 24.91 56.15 -39.99
CA ALA A 322 26.29 56.54 -39.73
C ALA A 322 27.20 56.35 -40.97
N LEU A 323 27.04 55.24 -41.70
CA LEU A 323 27.78 54.99 -42.95
C LEU A 323 27.38 55.99 -44.06
N ARG A 324 26.10 56.30 -44.23
CA ARG A 324 25.64 57.35 -45.17
C ARG A 324 26.26 58.71 -44.85
N GLN A 325 26.36 59.07 -43.57
CA GLN A 325 27.00 60.31 -43.13
C GLN A 325 28.50 60.31 -43.42
N ALA A 326 29.21 59.21 -43.12
CA ALA A 326 30.62 59.05 -43.43
C ALA A 326 30.91 59.16 -44.95
N LEU A 327 30.08 58.53 -45.79
CA LEU A 327 30.15 58.65 -47.25
C LEU A 327 29.88 60.08 -47.74
N LYS A 328 28.93 60.79 -47.12
CA LYS A 328 28.63 62.19 -47.47
C LYS A 328 29.82 63.12 -47.21
N GLU A 329 30.55 62.90 -46.12
CA GLU A 329 31.69 63.73 -45.72
C GLU A 329 32.99 63.36 -46.43
N GLN A 330 33.23 62.07 -46.68
CA GLN A 330 34.52 61.55 -47.12
C GLN A 330 34.49 60.86 -48.49
N GLY A 331 33.33 60.74 -49.13
CA GLY A 331 33.13 59.98 -50.38
C GLY A 331 33.99 60.43 -51.55
N ARG A 332 34.40 61.70 -51.59
CA ARG A 332 35.29 62.22 -52.65
C ARG A 332 36.76 61.78 -52.53
N LEU A 333 37.14 61.20 -51.39
CA LEU A 333 38.54 60.91 -51.02
C LEU A 333 38.84 59.40 -50.93
N ILE A 334 37.82 58.56 -51.01
CA ILE A 334 37.91 57.08 -50.99
C ILE A 334 38.05 56.52 -52.41
N ASP A 335 38.47 55.26 -52.52
CA ASP A 335 38.55 54.55 -53.80
C ASP A 335 37.22 53.89 -54.19
N ASP A 336 37.03 53.68 -55.49
CA ASP A 336 35.79 53.12 -56.06
C ASP A 336 35.44 51.74 -55.45
N LYS A 337 36.45 50.99 -54.95
CA LYS A 337 36.25 49.69 -54.32
C LYS A 337 35.55 49.83 -52.95
N LEU A 338 36.02 50.72 -52.09
CA LEU A 338 35.42 50.96 -50.78
C LEU A 338 34.04 51.63 -50.89
N GLU A 339 33.85 52.49 -51.89
CA GLU A 339 32.56 53.12 -52.18
C GLU A 339 31.52 52.07 -52.59
N ASN A 340 31.85 51.17 -53.52
CA ASN A 340 30.97 50.07 -53.94
C ASN A 340 30.64 49.10 -52.80
N GLN A 341 31.60 48.78 -51.94
CA GLN A 341 31.37 47.95 -50.74
C GLN A 341 30.40 48.63 -49.77
N SER A 342 30.57 49.93 -49.57
CA SER A 342 29.70 50.72 -48.70
C SER A 342 28.26 50.81 -49.23
N HIS A 343 28.07 50.97 -50.54
CA HIS A 343 26.75 50.91 -51.17
C HIS A 343 26.12 49.52 -51.10
N GLY A 344 26.90 48.45 -51.28
CA GLY A 344 26.44 47.07 -51.11
C GLY A 344 25.96 46.78 -49.69
N ALA A 345 26.70 47.22 -48.67
CA ALA A 345 26.30 47.07 -47.27
C ALA A 345 25.04 47.89 -46.93
N LEU A 346 24.89 49.10 -47.49
CA LEU A 346 23.68 49.92 -47.33
C LEU A 346 22.44 49.31 -48.00
N ALA A 347 22.61 48.64 -49.15
CA ALA A 347 21.52 47.90 -49.81
C ALA A 347 21.08 46.70 -48.96
N ALA A 348 22.04 45.89 -48.49
CA ALA A 348 21.77 44.76 -47.59
C ALA A 348 21.08 45.19 -46.28
N ALA A 349 21.47 46.33 -45.71
CA ALA A 349 20.79 46.92 -44.56
C ALA A 349 19.33 47.30 -44.87
N GLY A 350 19.09 47.90 -46.04
CA GLY A 350 17.75 48.27 -46.50
C GLY A 350 16.83 47.08 -46.76
N GLU A 351 17.38 45.97 -47.29
CA GLU A 351 16.66 44.71 -47.47
C GLU A 351 16.26 44.09 -46.12
N LEU A 352 17.19 44.07 -45.17
CA LEU A 352 16.93 43.56 -43.82
C LEU A 352 15.86 44.38 -43.10
N GLU A 353 15.86 45.71 -43.27
CA GLU A 353 14.79 46.58 -42.78
C GLU A 353 13.44 46.31 -43.47
N GLY A 354 13.42 46.13 -44.80
CA GLY A 354 12.21 45.82 -45.56
C GLY A 354 11.56 44.50 -45.13
N TRP A 355 12.37 43.47 -44.92
CA TRP A 355 11.91 42.16 -44.40
C TRP A 355 11.43 42.24 -42.95
N GLN A 356 12.11 43.00 -42.09
CA GLN A 356 11.67 43.22 -40.71
C GLN A 356 10.31 43.95 -40.67
N ARG A 357 10.09 44.94 -41.54
CA ARG A 357 8.80 45.63 -41.66
C ARG A 357 7.70 44.68 -42.13
N TRP A 358 7.95 43.91 -43.19
CA TRP A 358 6.98 42.94 -43.69
C TRP A 358 6.65 41.86 -42.64
N ARG A 359 7.66 41.33 -41.94
CA ARG A 359 7.45 40.36 -40.84
C ARG A 359 6.67 40.97 -39.68
N ALA A 360 6.98 42.22 -39.30
CA ALA A 360 6.23 42.93 -38.28
C ALA A 360 4.77 43.15 -38.70
N ASP A 361 4.51 43.44 -39.97
CA ASP A 361 3.15 43.59 -40.50
C ASP A 361 2.39 42.26 -40.54
N GLN A 362 3.04 41.15 -40.90
CA GLN A 362 2.45 39.81 -40.78
C GLN A 362 2.06 39.49 -39.32
N LEU A 363 2.96 39.77 -38.37
CA LEU A 363 2.66 39.59 -36.94
C LEU A 363 1.51 40.50 -36.47
N ARG A 364 1.42 41.74 -36.98
CA ARG A 364 0.31 42.66 -36.70
C ARG A 364 -1.01 42.13 -37.26
N GLU A 365 -1.02 41.60 -38.49
CA GLU A 365 -2.20 40.98 -39.10
C GLU A 365 -2.67 39.76 -38.30
N GLU A 366 -1.76 38.90 -37.84
CA GLU A 366 -2.10 37.79 -36.93
C GLU A 366 -2.71 38.29 -35.61
N LEU A 367 -2.15 39.36 -35.02
CA LEU A 367 -2.67 39.93 -33.77
C LEU A 367 -4.06 40.55 -33.96
N VAL A 368 -4.31 41.23 -35.09
CA VAL A 368 -5.65 41.71 -35.48
C VAL A 368 -6.62 40.55 -35.61
N GLY A 369 -6.24 39.50 -36.35
CA GLY A 369 -7.09 38.31 -36.52
C GLY A 369 -7.42 37.61 -35.20
N ARG A 370 -6.45 37.53 -34.27
CA ARG A 370 -6.68 37.00 -32.92
C ARG A 370 -7.61 37.89 -32.10
N ALA A 371 -7.44 39.22 -32.15
CA ALA A 371 -8.31 40.16 -31.44
C ALA A 371 -9.75 40.12 -31.95
N GLU A 372 -9.96 40.15 -33.27
CA GLU A 372 -11.29 40.01 -33.88
C GLU A 372 -11.93 38.64 -33.57
N GLY A 373 -11.11 37.58 -33.51
CA GLY A 373 -11.53 36.23 -33.18
C GLY A 373 -11.99 36.04 -31.72
N LEU A 374 -11.67 36.97 -30.81
CA LEU A 374 -12.12 36.89 -29.41
C LEU A 374 -13.65 36.99 -29.28
N LEU A 375 -14.28 37.76 -30.18
CA LEU A 375 -15.72 38.01 -30.18
C LEU A 375 -16.50 37.08 -31.12
N LYS A 376 -15.86 36.57 -32.18
CA LYS A 376 -16.50 35.74 -33.22
C LYS A 376 -16.54 34.23 -32.89
N ARG A 377 -16.45 33.87 -31.60
CA ARG A 377 -16.33 32.47 -31.16
C ARG A 377 -17.71 31.80 -31.05
N PRO A 378 -17.88 30.53 -31.48
CA PRO A 378 -19.19 29.86 -31.46
C PRO A 378 -19.77 29.75 -30.04
N GLU A 379 -21.10 29.82 -29.94
CA GLU A 379 -21.84 29.71 -28.69
C GLU A 379 -21.49 28.40 -27.96
N GLY A 380 -21.13 28.50 -26.67
CA GLY A 380 -20.61 27.37 -25.88
C GLY A 380 -19.09 27.32 -25.75
N GLN A 381 -18.33 28.06 -26.57
CA GLN A 381 -16.87 28.24 -26.41
C GLN A 381 -16.47 29.65 -25.94
N ALA A 382 -17.42 30.42 -25.40
CA ALA A 382 -17.15 31.77 -24.90
C ALA A 382 -16.08 31.75 -23.80
N LEU A 383 -15.09 32.62 -23.92
CA LEU A 383 -14.04 32.79 -22.93
C LEU A 383 -14.61 33.44 -21.67
N GLY A 384 -14.29 32.90 -20.49
CA GLY A 384 -14.64 33.54 -19.22
C GLY A 384 -13.95 34.92 -19.08
N GLY A 385 -14.60 35.88 -18.41
CA GLY A 385 -14.16 37.28 -18.39
C GLY A 385 -12.72 37.51 -17.90
N ARG A 386 -12.24 36.73 -16.91
CA ARG A 386 -10.83 36.77 -16.47
C ARG A 386 -9.85 36.36 -17.58
N LYS A 387 -10.14 35.27 -18.30
CA LYS A 387 -9.30 34.81 -19.42
C LYS A 387 -9.31 35.82 -20.55
N MET A 388 -10.47 36.43 -20.82
CA MET A 388 -10.59 37.52 -21.80
C MET A 388 -9.71 38.72 -21.42
N GLN A 389 -9.75 39.16 -20.17
CA GLN A 389 -8.93 40.27 -19.66
C GLN A 389 -7.42 39.97 -19.78
N GLU A 390 -6.99 38.77 -19.40
CA GLU A 390 -5.60 38.33 -19.52
C GLU A 390 -5.15 38.27 -20.99
N LEU A 391 -5.99 37.73 -21.89
CA LEU A 391 -5.73 37.69 -23.33
C LEU A 391 -5.61 39.10 -23.92
N LEU A 392 -6.51 40.02 -23.59
CA LEU A 392 -6.42 41.42 -24.03
C LEU A 392 -5.12 42.09 -23.56
N ARG A 393 -4.71 41.85 -22.31
CA ARG A 393 -3.43 42.33 -21.80
C ARG A 393 -2.26 41.76 -22.61
N THR A 394 -2.26 40.45 -22.87
CA THR A 394 -1.19 39.81 -23.64
C THR A 394 -1.15 40.29 -25.08
N LEU A 395 -2.30 40.49 -25.73
CA LEU A 395 -2.37 41.00 -27.10
C LEU A 395 -1.84 42.44 -27.18
N ARG A 396 -2.18 43.30 -26.22
CA ARG A 396 -1.65 44.68 -26.16
C ARG A 396 -0.14 44.70 -25.91
N GLU A 397 0.36 43.82 -25.04
CA GLU A 397 1.80 43.69 -24.78
C GLU A 397 2.54 43.14 -26.01
N GLN A 398 1.99 42.13 -26.69
CA GLN A 398 2.53 41.58 -27.93
C GLN A 398 2.55 42.63 -29.05
N TRP A 399 1.46 43.39 -29.21
CA TRP A 399 1.43 44.51 -30.14
C TRP A 399 2.55 45.52 -29.84
N LYS A 400 2.69 45.91 -28.58
CA LYS A 400 3.76 46.83 -28.13
C LYS A 400 5.16 46.26 -28.39
N GLN A 401 5.38 44.96 -28.23
CA GLN A 401 6.66 44.32 -28.55
C GLN A 401 6.96 44.32 -30.04
N THR A 402 5.96 44.01 -30.87
CA THR A 402 6.07 44.06 -32.34
C THR A 402 6.30 45.50 -32.83
N ASP A 403 5.76 46.49 -32.12
CA ASP A 403 5.85 47.90 -32.50
C ASP A 403 7.13 48.61 -32.01
N GLN A 404 7.95 47.99 -31.15
CA GLN A 404 9.12 48.61 -30.52
C GLN A 404 10.29 48.97 -31.47
N GLY A 405 10.13 48.93 -32.80
CA GLY A 405 11.15 49.46 -33.73
C GLY A 405 10.83 49.28 -35.22
N GLY A 406 9.56 49.35 -35.60
CA GLY A 406 9.14 49.42 -37.00
C GLY A 406 8.34 50.70 -37.28
N VAL A 407 8.23 51.10 -38.56
CA VAL A 407 7.33 52.18 -38.96
C VAL A 407 5.89 51.76 -38.62
N PRO A 408 5.10 52.57 -37.88
CA PRO A 408 3.76 52.16 -37.44
C PRO A 408 2.79 51.99 -38.61
N ASN A 409 2.13 50.82 -38.69
CA ASN A 409 1.02 50.60 -39.62
C ASN A 409 -0.30 51.04 -38.96
N GLN A 410 -0.68 52.30 -39.19
CA GLN A 410 -1.85 52.94 -38.59
C GLN A 410 -3.18 52.25 -38.91
N GLY A 411 -3.29 51.60 -40.09
CA GLY A 411 -4.52 50.91 -40.50
C GLY A 411 -4.78 49.64 -39.69
N LEU A 412 -3.74 48.81 -39.51
CA LEU A 412 -3.83 47.60 -38.69
C LEU A 412 -4.02 47.95 -37.20
N TRP A 413 -3.38 49.02 -36.72
CA TRP A 413 -3.55 49.47 -35.34
C TRP A 413 -4.99 49.86 -35.02
N LYS A 414 -5.66 50.63 -35.89
CA LYS A 414 -7.06 51.02 -35.68
C LYS A 414 -7.99 49.81 -35.57
N ARG A 415 -7.83 48.82 -36.46
CA ARG A 415 -8.62 47.57 -36.42
C ARG A 415 -8.36 46.77 -35.14
N PHE A 416 -7.09 46.68 -34.74
CA PHE A 416 -6.70 46.01 -33.51
C PHE A 416 -7.29 46.70 -32.27
N ASP A 417 -7.20 48.03 -32.20
CA ASP A 417 -7.68 48.82 -31.07
C ASP A 417 -9.21 48.76 -30.97
N GLU A 418 -9.92 48.87 -32.09
CA GLU A 418 -11.37 48.71 -32.16
C GLU A 418 -11.81 47.33 -31.64
N ALA A 419 -11.21 46.24 -32.14
CA ALA A 419 -11.51 44.88 -31.68
C ALA A 419 -11.19 44.68 -30.19
N CYS A 420 -10.07 45.24 -29.71
CA CYS A 420 -9.71 45.19 -28.29
C CYS A 420 -10.68 45.98 -27.41
N ASN A 421 -11.18 47.13 -27.87
CA ASN A 421 -12.13 47.98 -27.14
C ASN A 421 -13.51 47.33 -27.08
N GLU A 422 -13.95 46.67 -28.15
CA GLU A 422 -15.19 45.88 -28.13
C GLU A 422 -15.10 44.69 -27.16
N ALA A 423 -14.00 43.94 -27.19
CA ALA A 423 -13.77 42.84 -26.26
C ALA A 423 -13.63 43.32 -24.80
N HIS A 424 -13.10 44.53 -24.58
CA HIS A 424 -13.01 45.13 -23.24
C HIS A 424 -14.38 45.39 -22.62
N LYS A 425 -15.41 45.77 -23.40
CA LYS A 425 -16.78 45.96 -22.89
C LYS A 425 -17.35 44.69 -22.27
N VAL A 426 -17.04 43.51 -22.83
CA VAL A 426 -17.43 42.21 -22.26
C VAL A 426 -16.75 41.98 -20.91
N VAL A 427 -15.48 42.38 -20.79
CA VAL A 427 -14.73 42.31 -19.52
C VAL A 427 -15.30 43.27 -18.49
N GLU A 428 -15.68 44.48 -18.87
CA GLU A 428 -16.33 45.45 -17.98
C GLU A 428 -17.64 44.92 -17.41
N ALA A 429 -18.52 44.40 -18.27
CA ALA A 429 -19.78 43.79 -17.82
C ALA A 429 -19.54 42.60 -16.87
N TRP A 430 -18.51 41.79 -17.14
CA TRP A 430 -18.11 40.71 -16.23
C TRP A 430 -17.56 41.24 -14.89
N LEU A 431 -16.73 42.28 -14.90
CA LEU A 431 -16.19 42.89 -13.68
C LEU A 431 -17.30 43.51 -12.82
N GLU A 432 -18.28 44.17 -13.44
CA GLU A 432 -19.47 44.69 -12.75
C GLU A 432 -20.27 43.57 -12.11
N ARG A 433 -20.50 42.48 -12.84
CA ARG A 433 -21.16 41.28 -12.30
C ARG A 433 -20.39 40.67 -11.12
N VAL A 434 -19.07 40.50 -11.23
CA VAL A 434 -18.24 39.98 -10.14
C VAL A 434 -18.28 40.90 -8.92
N ARG A 435 -18.29 42.23 -9.13
CA ARG A 435 -18.46 43.20 -8.05
C ARG A 435 -19.83 43.06 -7.39
N ALA A 436 -20.90 42.96 -8.17
CA ALA A 436 -22.26 42.76 -7.66
C ALA A 436 -22.36 41.46 -6.84
N GLU A 437 -21.90 40.32 -7.40
CA GLU A 437 -21.87 39.03 -6.70
C GLU A 437 -21.04 39.11 -5.41
N SER A 438 -19.91 39.83 -5.39
CA SER A 438 -19.11 40.00 -4.17
C SER A 438 -19.82 40.81 -3.08
N ILE A 439 -20.64 41.80 -3.47
CA ILE A 439 -21.45 42.59 -2.56
C ILE A 439 -22.61 41.73 -2.04
N GLU A 440 -23.28 40.97 -2.90
CA GLU A 440 -24.33 40.03 -2.52
C GLU A 440 -23.82 38.98 -1.52
N HIS A 441 -22.67 38.35 -1.78
CA HIS A 441 -22.07 37.39 -0.87
C HIS A 441 -21.65 38.04 0.46
N ARG A 442 -21.17 39.28 0.45
CA ARG A 442 -20.86 40.03 1.67
C ARG A 442 -22.14 40.26 2.50
N LEU A 443 -23.22 40.70 1.85
CA LEU A 443 -24.52 40.92 2.51
C LEU A 443 -25.12 39.61 3.04
N GLN A 444 -25.05 38.53 2.26
CA GLN A 444 -25.50 37.20 2.69
C GLN A 444 -24.76 36.73 3.95
N ARG A 445 -23.43 36.92 4.00
CA ARG A 445 -22.62 36.58 5.17
C ARG A 445 -22.95 37.43 6.39
N LEU A 446 -23.22 38.73 6.21
CA LEU A 446 -23.66 39.62 7.30
C LEU A 446 -25.04 39.21 7.84
N ALA A 447 -26.00 38.97 6.96
CA ALA A 447 -27.34 38.49 7.34
C ALA A 447 -27.25 37.18 8.13
N MET A 448 -26.40 36.26 7.68
CA MET A 448 -26.19 34.99 8.37
C MET A 448 -25.59 35.15 9.77
N ILE A 449 -24.66 36.09 9.96
CA ILE A 449 -24.12 36.41 11.30
C ILE A 449 -25.24 36.94 12.20
N GLU A 450 -26.09 37.82 11.67
CA GLU A 450 -27.25 38.35 12.39
C GLU A 450 -28.25 37.23 12.75
N ASP A 451 -28.59 36.35 11.82
CA ASP A 451 -29.46 35.20 12.02
C ASP A 451 -28.94 34.28 13.14
N ILE A 452 -27.62 34.02 13.17
CA ILE A 452 -27.00 33.22 14.24
C ILE A 452 -27.08 33.94 15.58
N MET A 453 -26.84 35.24 15.62
CA MET A 453 -26.96 36.01 16.86
C MET A 453 -28.40 36.03 17.39
N GLN A 454 -29.39 36.20 16.50
CA GLN A 454 -30.80 36.12 16.85
C GLN A 454 -31.18 34.71 17.33
N TRP A 455 -30.74 33.68 16.60
CA TRP A 455 -30.94 32.28 16.98
C TRP A 455 -30.30 31.96 18.33
N ALA A 456 -29.07 32.40 18.59
CA ALA A 456 -28.37 32.20 19.85
C ALA A 456 -29.07 32.88 21.02
N ASN A 457 -29.63 34.08 20.83
CA ASN A 457 -30.42 34.77 21.85
C ASN A 457 -31.73 34.04 22.16
N ALA A 458 -32.37 33.46 21.14
CA ALA A 458 -33.63 32.73 21.30
C ALA A 458 -33.43 31.31 21.86
N ASN A 459 -32.29 30.67 21.60
CA ASN A 459 -32.02 29.27 21.92
C ASN A 459 -30.91 29.14 22.98
N THR A 460 -31.18 29.64 24.18
CA THR A 460 -30.27 29.52 25.33
C THR A 460 -30.25 28.13 25.96
N THR A 461 -31.22 27.27 25.62
CA THR A 461 -31.32 25.86 26.02
C THR A 461 -31.79 25.02 24.85
N ALA A 462 -31.37 23.75 24.77
CA ALA A 462 -31.88 22.84 23.74
C ALA A 462 -33.37 22.57 23.93
N LEU A 463 -34.15 22.65 22.84
CA LEU A 463 -35.54 22.22 22.79
C LEU A 463 -35.63 20.73 23.13
N ASP A 464 -36.53 20.37 24.04
CA ASP A 464 -36.74 18.98 24.52
C ASP A 464 -35.47 18.26 25.01
N GLU A 465 -34.46 19.01 25.46
CA GLU A 465 -33.12 18.50 25.83
C GLU A 465 -32.34 17.79 24.70
N ASP A 466 -32.71 17.97 23.42
CA ASP A 466 -31.98 17.38 22.26
C ASP A 466 -30.69 18.15 21.91
N TRP A 467 -29.63 17.91 22.67
CA TRP A 467 -28.30 18.49 22.43
C TRP A 467 -27.66 17.99 21.13
N ARG A 468 -28.08 16.85 20.57
CA ARG A 468 -27.57 16.34 19.27
C ARG A 468 -28.21 17.10 18.11
N GLY A 469 -29.51 17.39 18.19
CA GLY A 469 -30.20 18.32 17.30
C GLY A 469 -29.58 19.70 17.31
N PHE A 470 -29.32 20.23 18.51
CA PHE A 470 -28.64 21.52 18.71
C PHE A 470 -27.26 21.56 18.01
N ALA A 471 -26.43 20.54 18.23
CA ALA A 471 -25.12 20.44 17.57
C ALA A 471 -25.22 20.30 16.04
N ARG A 472 -26.27 19.65 15.51
CA ARG A 472 -26.50 19.57 14.05
C ARG A 472 -26.82 20.94 13.46
N LEU A 473 -27.65 21.73 14.13
CA LEU A 473 -27.97 23.10 13.68
C LEU A 473 -26.73 24.00 13.65
N LEU A 474 -25.88 23.93 14.69
CA LEU A 474 -24.59 24.64 14.69
C LEU A 474 -23.70 24.26 13.50
N ASN A 475 -23.62 22.97 13.18
CA ASN A 475 -22.85 22.51 12.01
C ASN A 475 -23.48 22.96 10.68
N GLN A 476 -24.82 23.04 10.59
CA GLN A 476 -25.48 23.57 9.40
C GLN A 476 -25.12 25.04 9.15
N PHE A 477 -25.01 25.85 10.20
CA PHE A 477 -24.47 27.20 10.07
C PHE A 477 -23.05 27.16 9.53
N VAL A 478 -22.15 26.32 10.06
CA VAL A 478 -20.79 26.19 9.51
C VAL A 478 -20.80 25.79 8.03
N ASP A 479 -21.66 24.86 7.63
CA ASP A 479 -21.77 24.42 6.24
C ASP A 479 -22.32 25.52 5.33
N GLN A 480 -23.32 26.28 5.78
CA GLN A 480 -23.85 27.44 5.07
C GLN A 480 -22.81 28.56 4.92
N TRP A 481 -21.96 28.80 5.93
CA TRP A 481 -20.86 29.77 5.86
C TRP A 481 -19.80 29.38 4.83
N ARG A 482 -19.54 28.07 4.72
CA ARG A 482 -18.63 27.50 3.71
C ARG A 482 -19.23 27.51 2.31
N ALA A 483 -20.54 27.27 2.21
CA ALA A 483 -21.29 27.29 0.95
C ALA A 483 -21.59 28.71 0.46
N ALA A 484 -21.55 29.71 1.34
CA ALA A 484 -21.68 31.11 0.97
C ALA A 484 -20.60 31.47 -0.06
N GLY A 485 -20.97 32.25 -1.08
CA GLY A 485 -20.09 32.56 -2.19
C GLY A 485 -18.79 33.28 -1.78
N HIS A 486 -17.85 33.34 -2.71
CA HIS A 486 -16.53 33.92 -2.49
C HIS A 486 -16.61 35.43 -2.26
N VAL A 487 -15.86 35.92 -1.27
CA VAL A 487 -15.66 37.35 -0.99
C VAL A 487 -14.15 37.60 -0.92
N GLY A 488 -13.69 38.80 -1.29
CA GLY A 488 -12.26 39.13 -1.23
C GLY A 488 -11.66 39.00 0.19
N ASP A 489 -10.39 38.59 0.27
CA ASP A 489 -9.71 38.24 1.53
C ASP A 489 -9.80 39.31 2.63
N LYS A 490 -9.73 40.59 2.26
CA LYS A 490 -9.85 41.70 3.21
C LYS A 490 -11.21 41.73 3.91
N VAL A 491 -12.28 41.58 3.13
CA VAL A 491 -13.65 41.56 3.66
C VAL A 491 -13.89 40.28 4.45
N LEU A 492 -13.36 39.14 3.99
CA LEU A 492 -13.44 37.90 4.76
C LEU A 492 -12.74 38.05 6.12
N ALA A 493 -11.56 38.70 6.17
CA ALA A 493 -10.83 38.95 7.41
C ALA A 493 -11.60 39.87 8.38
N GLU A 494 -12.40 40.82 7.88
CA GLU A 494 -13.30 41.65 8.69
C GLU A 494 -14.49 40.86 9.23
N LEU A 495 -15.08 39.98 8.40
CA LEU A 495 -16.28 39.21 8.77
C LEU A 495 -15.96 37.99 9.66
N GLN A 496 -14.78 37.40 9.51
CA GLN A 496 -14.36 36.20 10.24
C GLN A 496 -14.43 36.33 11.77
N PRO A 497 -13.94 37.42 12.42
CA PRO A 497 -14.07 37.56 13.87
C PRO A 497 -15.53 37.77 14.32
N LEU A 498 -16.36 38.45 13.51
CA LEU A 498 -17.78 38.62 13.81
C LEU A 498 -18.53 37.29 13.75
N TRP A 499 -18.22 36.47 12.75
CA TRP A 499 -18.71 35.10 12.63
C TRP A 499 -18.31 34.24 13.83
N GLN A 500 -17.03 34.29 14.23
CA GLN A 500 -16.54 33.54 15.39
C GLN A 500 -17.26 33.96 16.67
N ALA A 501 -17.37 35.26 16.93
CA ALA A 501 -18.09 35.76 18.10
C ALA A 501 -19.58 35.32 18.12
N ALA A 502 -20.24 35.31 16.96
CA ALA A 502 -21.62 34.83 16.84
C ALA A 502 -21.71 33.31 17.09
N MET A 503 -20.80 32.51 16.52
CA MET A 503 -20.74 31.06 16.72
C MET A 503 -20.40 30.67 18.16
N ASP A 504 -19.44 31.36 18.79
CA ASP A 504 -19.06 31.13 20.20
C ASP A 504 -20.25 31.41 21.12
N LYS A 505 -21.00 32.49 20.85
CA LYS A 505 -22.23 32.78 21.58
C LYS A 505 -23.30 31.71 21.37
N ALA A 506 -23.43 31.19 20.14
CA ALA A 506 -24.39 30.15 19.79
C ALA A 506 -24.02 28.78 20.39
N SER A 507 -22.73 28.45 20.53
CA SER A 507 -22.25 27.18 21.08
C SER A 507 -22.16 27.18 22.61
N ALA A 508 -22.08 28.34 23.26
CA ALA A 508 -21.89 28.46 24.71
C ALA A 508 -22.83 27.58 25.58
N PRO A 509 -24.15 27.46 25.29
CA PRO A 509 -25.02 26.58 26.06
C PRO A 509 -24.64 25.09 25.94
N LEU A 510 -24.30 24.64 24.74
CA LEU A 510 -23.87 23.27 24.49
C LEU A 510 -22.54 22.99 25.20
N GLU A 511 -21.58 23.92 25.11
CA GLU A 511 -20.28 23.80 25.77
C GLU A 511 -20.41 23.74 27.29
N ALA A 512 -21.29 24.54 27.90
CA ALA A 512 -21.55 24.48 29.33
C ALA A 512 -22.08 23.10 29.77
N VAL A 513 -23.00 22.50 28.99
CA VAL A 513 -23.52 21.16 29.26
C VAL A 513 -22.49 20.06 29.01
N GLN A 514 -21.63 20.22 28.01
CA GLN A 514 -20.50 19.33 27.76
C GLN A 514 -19.50 19.36 28.92
N GLN A 515 -19.17 20.53 29.46
CA GLN A 515 -18.28 20.67 30.63
C GLN A 515 -18.88 20.01 31.87
N GLN A 516 -20.17 20.20 32.15
CA GLN A 516 -20.85 19.52 33.24
C GLN A 516 -20.85 17.98 33.06
N SER A 517 -21.09 17.51 31.83
CA SER A 517 -21.04 16.09 31.49
C SER A 517 -19.65 15.48 31.67
N LEU A 518 -18.59 16.23 31.34
CA LEU A 518 -17.21 15.81 31.57
C LEU A 518 -16.93 15.59 33.06
N LEU A 519 -17.33 16.54 33.91
CA LEU A 519 -17.17 16.41 35.36
C LEU A 519 -17.93 15.21 35.92
N LEU A 520 -19.17 14.98 35.47
CA LEU A 520 -19.97 13.82 35.87
C LEU A 520 -19.33 12.49 35.44
N ARG A 521 -18.80 12.43 34.21
CA ARG A 521 -18.10 11.23 33.72
C ARG A 521 -16.79 11.00 34.48
N GLN A 522 -16.04 12.04 34.82
CA GLN A 522 -14.85 11.93 35.67
C GLN A 522 -15.21 11.39 37.07
N ALA A 523 -16.27 11.91 37.69
CA ALA A 523 -16.77 11.37 38.96
C ALA A 523 -17.17 9.88 38.86
N MET A 524 -17.78 9.46 37.75
CA MET A 524 -18.08 8.04 37.51
C MET A 524 -16.83 7.18 37.32
N VAL A 525 -15.75 7.73 36.73
CA VAL A 525 -14.45 7.05 36.65
C VAL A 525 -13.89 6.86 38.07
N ASP A 526 -13.93 7.89 38.91
CA ASP A 526 -13.47 7.80 40.30
C ASP A 526 -14.30 6.74 41.08
N GLU A 527 -15.62 6.73 40.93
CA GLU A 527 -16.49 5.67 41.49
C GLU A 527 -16.11 4.27 40.96
N ALA A 528 -15.80 4.13 39.66
CA ALA A 528 -15.35 2.88 39.07
C ALA A 528 -14.01 2.42 39.65
N THR A 529 -13.08 3.33 39.93
CA THR A 529 -11.81 3.00 40.59
C THR A 529 -12.01 2.50 42.01
N LEU A 530 -12.91 3.12 42.79
CA LEU A 530 -13.26 2.68 44.14
C LEU A 530 -13.93 1.29 44.13
N LEU A 531 -14.89 1.07 43.22
CA LEU A 531 -15.54 -0.24 43.05
C LEU A 531 -14.56 -1.32 42.56
N GLY A 532 -13.65 -0.95 41.66
CA GLY A 532 -12.61 -1.83 41.13
C GLY A 532 -11.53 -2.18 42.15
N ALA A 533 -11.30 -1.35 43.17
CA ALA A 533 -10.37 -1.63 44.28
C ALA A 533 -10.99 -2.47 45.40
N ALA A 534 -12.33 -2.60 45.45
CA ALA A 534 -13.01 -3.37 46.48
C ALA A 534 -12.60 -4.86 46.47
N PRO A 535 -12.52 -5.51 47.65
CA PRO A 535 -12.17 -6.93 47.76
C PRO A 535 -13.25 -7.85 47.19
N GLN A 536 -14.52 -7.42 47.26
CA GLN A 536 -15.66 -8.14 46.71
C GLN A 536 -16.28 -7.33 45.57
N LEU A 537 -16.29 -7.90 44.37
CA LEU A 537 -16.88 -7.28 43.20
C LEU A 537 -18.42 -7.34 43.25
N ARG A 538 -19.06 -6.20 43.54
CA ARG A 538 -20.52 -6.04 43.55
C ARG A 538 -21.05 -5.83 42.13
N LEU A 539 -21.60 -6.89 41.53
CA LEU A 539 -22.08 -6.88 40.14
C LEU A 539 -23.22 -5.87 39.91
N ASP A 540 -24.11 -5.70 40.89
CA ASP A 540 -25.24 -4.76 40.78
C ASP A 540 -24.75 -3.30 40.72
N ALA A 541 -23.79 -2.93 41.58
CA ALA A 541 -23.21 -1.59 41.59
C ALA A 541 -22.47 -1.27 40.28
N VAL A 542 -21.79 -2.26 39.69
CA VAL A 542 -21.15 -2.12 38.37
C VAL A 542 -22.21 -1.91 37.29
N ARG A 543 -23.33 -2.65 37.34
CA ARG A 543 -24.43 -2.52 36.38
C ARG A 543 -25.11 -1.15 36.46
N ASP A 544 -25.37 -0.66 37.67
CA ASP A 544 -25.98 0.66 37.90
C ASP A 544 -25.06 1.78 37.42
N LEU A 545 -23.75 1.65 37.67
CA LEU A 545 -22.75 2.60 37.21
C LEU A 545 -22.62 2.61 35.67
N GLN A 546 -22.67 1.43 35.03
CA GLN A 546 -22.70 1.32 33.56
C GLN A 546 -23.97 1.95 32.95
N GLN A 547 -25.14 1.79 33.58
CA GLN A 547 -26.38 2.42 33.13
C GLN A 547 -26.32 3.95 33.23
N ARG A 548 -25.81 4.50 34.35
CA ARG A 548 -25.59 5.94 34.52
C ARG A 548 -24.63 6.49 33.48
N TRP A 549 -23.54 5.78 33.20
CA TRP A 549 -22.60 6.14 32.14
C TRP A 549 -23.28 6.18 30.77
N GLN A 550 -24.06 5.15 30.41
CA GLN A 550 -24.78 5.09 29.13
C GLN A 550 -25.81 6.21 28.98
N ALA A 551 -26.58 6.52 30.02
CA ALA A 551 -27.54 7.62 30.02
C ALA A 551 -26.83 8.97 29.78
N GLN A 552 -25.70 9.22 30.46
CA GLN A 552 -24.91 10.44 30.29
C GLN A 552 -24.20 10.51 28.93
N ALA A 553 -23.79 9.37 28.36
CA ALA A 553 -23.23 9.26 27.02
C ALA A 553 -24.25 9.55 25.92
N GLN A 554 -25.49 9.12 26.11
CA GLN A 554 -26.56 9.34 25.13
C GLN A 554 -27.06 10.79 25.14
N ARG A 555 -27.22 11.39 26.32
CA ARG A 555 -27.77 12.74 26.53
C ARG A 555 -26.90 13.85 25.93
N VAL A 556 -25.59 13.81 26.17
CA VAL A 556 -24.68 14.91 25.79
C VAL A 556 -23.67 14.44 24.73
N PRO A 557 -23.74 14.96 23.49
CA PRO A 557 -22.75 14.64 22.47
C PRO A 557 -21.38 15.22 22.85
N MET A 558 -20.33 14.41 22.69
CA MET A 558 -18.94 14.77 23.01
C MET A 558 -18.01 14.40 21.85
N GLU A 559 -16.79 14.93 21.87
CA GLU A 559 -15.75 14.50 20.93
C GLU A 559 -15.40 13.02 21.15
N ARG A 560 -15.47 12.22 20.08
CA ARG A 560 -15.23 10.77 20.10
C ARG A 560 -13.91 10.36 20.77
N ARG A 561 -12.84 11.14 20.58
CA ARG A 561 -11.51 10.83 21.17
C ARG A 561 -11.50 11.01 22.69
N LEU A 562 -12.09 12.10 23.19
CA LEU A 562 -12.21 12.36 24.61
C LEU A 562 -13.14 11.35 25.27
N GLU A 563 -14.25 11.02 24.62
CA GLU A 563 -15.17 9.97 25.07
C GLU A 563 -14.49 8.61 25.18
N GLN A 564 -13.69 8.23 24.18
CA GLN A 564 -12.95 6.97 24.20
C GLN A 564 -11.94 6.92 25.35
N LYS A 565 -11.18 8.01 25.58
CA LYS A 565 -10.25 8.10 26.72
C LYS A 565 -10.97 7.95 28.07
N LEU A 566 -12.10 8.62 28.24
CA LEU A 566 -12.90 8.56 29.45
C LEU A 566 -13.50 7.15 29.64
N TRP A 567 -13.93 6.51 28.55
CA TRP A 567 -14.46 5.15 28.58
C TRP A 567 -13.40 4.10 28.94
N ASP A 568 -12.20 4.21 28.36
CA ASP A 568 -11.08 3.32 28.69
C ASP A 568 -10.68 3.51 30.16
N ALA A 569 -10.64 4.76 30.66
CA ALA A 569 -10.38 5.06 32.06
C ALA A 569 -11.47 4.50 33.00
N PHE A 570 -12.74 4.55 32.57
CA PHE A 570 -13.88 3.99 33.30
C PHE A 570 -13.84 2.46 33.36
N ARG A 571 -13.55 1.79 32.23
CA ARG A 571 -13.57 0.32 32.11
C ARG A 571 -12.40 -0.36 32.81
N LYS A 572 -11.19 0.20 32.66
CA LYS A 572 -9.96 -0.40 33.17
C LYS A 572 -10.06 -0.92 34.62
N PRO A 573 -10.48 -0.12 35.62
CA PRO A 573 -10.56 -0.62 37.01
C PRO A 573 -11.58 -1.75 37.20
N ILE A 574 -12.66 -1.77 36.40
CA ILE A 574 -13.68 -2.82 36.45
C ILE A 574 -13.13 -4.11 35.81
N ASP A 575 -12.52 -4.01 34.63
CA ASP A 575 -11.92 -5.14 33.93
C ASP A 575 -10.79 -5.78 34.75
N ASP A 576 -9.93 -4.95 35.37
CA ASP A 576 -8.88 -5.40 36.28
C ASP A 576 -9.47 -6.18 37.48
N ALA A 577 -10.59 -5.74 38.04
CA ALA A 577 -11.27 -6.45 39.13
C ALA A 577 -11.87 -7.80 38.69
N PHE A 578 -12.47 -7.88 37.49
CA PHE A 578 -12.93 -9.15 36.92
C PHE A 578 -11.76 -10.10 36.63
N ASN A 579 -10.64 -9.58 36.13
CA ASN A 579 -9.43 -10.36 35.87
C ASN A 579 -8.86 -10.95 37.16
N ARG A 580 -8.80 -10.17 38.26
CA ARG A 580 -8.38 -10.69 39.58
C ARG A 580 -9.27 -11.85 40.03
N LYS A 581 -10.58 -11.71 39.94
CA LYS A 581 -11.55 -12.78 40.29
C LYS A 581 -11.41 -14.02 39.40
N THR A 582 -11.11 -13.84 38.11
CA THR A 582 -10.86 -14.97 37.19
C THR A 582 -9.56 -15.68 37.55
N GLN A 583 -8.47 -14.94 37.82
CA GLN A 583 -7.20 -15.52 38.25
C GLN A 583 -7.32 -16.26 39.59
N GLU A 584 -8.12 -15.76 40.54
CA GLU A 584 -8.42 -16.47 41.80
C GLU A 584 -9.17 -17.79 41.55
N ARG A 585 -10.11 -17.81 40.59
CA ARG A 585 -10.79 -19.04 40.18
C ARG A 585 -9.86 -20.02 39.47
N GLU A 586 -8.97 -19.55 38.61
CA GLU A 586 -7.98 -20.40 37.95
C GLU A 586 -6.97 -20.98 38.95
N ARG A 587 -6.52 -20.19 39.93
CA ARG A 587 -5.66 -20.67 41.01
C ARG A 587 -6.35 -21.73 41.86
N SER A 588 -7.62 -21.52 42.22
CA SER A 588 -8.37 -22.54 42.98
C SER A 588 -8.61 -23.80 42.14
N GLN A 589 -8.88 -23.69 40.84
CA GLN A 589 -8.98 -24.84 39.94
C GLN A 589 -7.65 -25.59 39.75
N ALA A 590 -6.53 -24.87 39.63
CA ALA A 590 -5.20 -25.48 39.51
C ALA A 590 -4.82 -26.28 40.76
N ALA A 591 -5.12 -25.75 41.95
CA ALA A 591 -4.92 -26.45 43.22
C ALA A 591 -5.73 -27.75 43.31
N LEU A 592 -6.93 -27.80 42.71
CA LEU A 592 -7.71 -29.04 42.61
C LEU A 592 -7.07 -30.09 41.69
N GLY A 593 -6.42 -29.66 40.59
CA GLY A 593 -5.76 -30.57 39.65
C GLY A 593 -4.49 -31.25 40.18
N GLU A 594 -3.72 -30.57 41.04
CA GLU A 594 -2.55 -31.17 41.70
C GLU A 594 -2.96 -32.31 42.65
N ARG A 595 -4.10 -32.13 43.34
CA ARG A 595 -4.68 -33.14 44.21
C ARG A 595 -5.03 -34.42 43.46
N ASP A 596 -5.66 -34.30 42.29
CA ASP A 596 -6.04 -35.46 41.48
C ASP A 596 -4.82 -36.25 41.00
N ARG A 597 -3.69 -35.58 40.71
CA ARG A 597 -2.45 -36.24 40.31
C ARG A 597 -1.86 -37.11 41.42
N LEU A 598 -1.80 -36.60 42.66
CA LEU A 598 -1.25 -37.34 43.80
C LEU A 598 -2.03 -38.62 44.10
N VAL A 599 -3.37 -38.60 43.95
CA VAL A 599 -4.21 -39.79 44.14
C VAL A 599 -4.03 -40.80 43.01
N LEU A 600 -3.89 -40.34 41.76
CA LEU A 600 -3.63 -41.23 40.62
C LEU A 600 -2.27 -41.95 40.74
N ASP A 601 -1.22 -41.24 41.17
CA ASP A 601 0.11 -41.83 41.35
C ASP A 601 0.11 -42.85 42.49
N ALA A 602 -0.56 -42.55 43.61
CA ALA A 602 -0.72 -43.49 44.71
C ALA A 602 -1.54 -44.74 44.31
N ALA A 603 -2.63 -44.57 43.54
CA ALA A 603 -3.44 -45.68 43.05
C ALA A 603 -2.62 -46.61 42.11
N ARG A 604 -1.79 -46.02 41.24
CA ARG A 604 -0.89 -46.80 40.36
C ARG A 604 0.15 -47.60 41.15
N SER A 605 0.69 -47.04 42.23
CA SER A 605 1.63 -47.76 43.10
C SER A 605 1.00 -49.00 43.75
N LEU A 606 -0.30 -48.93 44.09
CA LEU A 606 -1.07 -50.05 44.64
C LEU A 606 -1.31 -51.14 43.59
N GLU A 607 -1.57 -50.76 42.33
CA GLU A 607 -1.69 -51.74 41.24
C GLU A 607 -0.38 -52.50 40.97
N LEU A 608 0.76 -51.81 41.04
CA LEU A 608 2.08 -52.45 40.92
C LEU A 608 2.35 -53.42 42.08
N ALA A 609 1.97 -53.05 43.31
CA ALA A 609 2.08 -53.94 44.46
C ALA A 609 1.20 -55.20 44.29
N ASN A 610 -0.01 -55.05 43.74
CA ASN A 610 -0.89 -56.19 43.44
C ASN A 610 -0.28 -57.17 42.43
N ALA A 611 0.48 -56.67 41.45
CA ALA A 611 1.15 -57.52 40.47
C ALA A 611 2.28 -58.37 41.06
N SER A 612 2.89 -57.92 42.18
CA SER A 612 4.01 -58.63 42.83
C SER A 612 3.60 -59.87 43.62
N ALA A 613 2.29 -60.10 43.83
CA ALA A 613 1.73 -61.20 44.64
C ALA A 613 2.29 -61.29 46.08
N ASP A 614 2.93 -60.24 46.58
CA ASP A 614 3.43 -60.14 47.96
C ASP A 614 2.37 -59.47 48.86
N ALA A 615 1.87 -60.21 49.83
CA ALA A 615 0.87 -59.74 50.78
C ALA A 615 1.36 -58.56 51.64
N GLN A 616 2.67 -58.45 51.91
CA GLN A 616 3.23 -57.35 52.69
C GLN A 616 3.35 -56.08 51.85
N ALA A 617 3.81 -56.20 50.59
CA ALA A 617 3.89 -55.09 49.64
C ALA A 617 2.51 -54.47 49.36
N ILE A 618 1.47 -55.30 49.18
CA ILE A 618 0.09 -54.84 48.97
C ILE A 618 -0.40 -54.03 50.18
N ARG A 619 -0.16 -54.49 51.42
CA ARG A 619 -0.57 -53.78 52.64
C ARG A 619 0.14 -52.43 52.80
N VAL A 620 1.43 -52.34 52.45
CA VAL A 620 2.20 -51.08 52.48
C VAL A 620 1.68 -50.10 51.44
N ALA A 621 1.40 -50.55 50.21
CA ALA A 621 0.86 -49.68 49.17
C ALA A 621 -0.58 -49.20 49.46
N MET A 622 -1.39 -50.02 50.14
CA MET A 622 -2.69 -49.58 50.67
C MET A 622 -2.52 -48.47 51.71
N ALA A 623 -1.53 -48.60 52.61
CA ALA A 623 -1.24 -47.58 53.61
C ALA A 623 -0.71 -46.27 53.00
N SER A 624 0.05 -46.32 51.89
CA SER A 624 0.50 -45.10 51.18
C SER A 624 -0.63 -44.41 50.43
N LEU A 625 -1.58 -45.16 49.87
CA LEU A 625 -2.80 -44.60 49.27
C LEU A 625 -3.68 -43.94 50.35
N ASP A 626 -3.84 -44.59 51.50
CA ASP A 626 -4.53 -43.99 52.65
C ASP A 626 -3.79 -42.76 53.20
N ALA A 627 -2.46 -42.75 53.19
CA ALA A 627 -1.67 -41.60 53.59
C ALA A 627 -1.77 -40.45 52.59
N ALA A 628 -1.83 -40.72 51.28
CA ALA A 628 -2.15 -39.70 50.28
C ALA A 628 -3.52 -39.07 50.60
N LEU A 629 -4.54 -39.90 50.88
CA LEU A 629 -5.89 -39.43 51.22
C LEU A 629 -5.98 -38.70 52.58
N ARG A 630 -5.18 -39.08 53.58
CA ARG A 630 -5.17 -38.49 54.94
C ARG A 630 -4.23 -37.29 55.09
N GLY A 631 -3.05 -37.31 54.48
CA GLY A 631 -2.16 -36.15 54.38
C GLY A 631 -2.84 -34.99 53.65
N GLN A 632 -3.81 -35.31 52.77
CA GLN A 632 -4.73 -34.37 52.13
C GLN A 632 -5.79 -33.76 53.07
N ALA A 633 -6.21 -34.46 54.13
CA ALA A 633 -7.13 -33.89 55.13
C ALA A 633 -6.41 -32.93 56.10
N GLN A 634 -5.16 -33.23 56.45
CA GLN A 634 -4.36 -32.40 57.36
C GLN A 634 -3.82 -31.13 56.67
N ALA A 635 -3.41 -31.20 55.40
CA ALA A 635 -3.05 -30.01 54.62
C ALA A 635 -4.24 -29.04 54.43
N GLN A 636 -5.47 -29.56 54.31
CA GLN A 636 -6.70 -28.76 54.26
C GLN A 636 -7.03 -28.09 55.59
N ILE A 637 -6.80 -28.77 56.73
CA ILE A 637 -6.94 -28.18 58.07
C ILE A 637 -5.91 -27.05 58.25
N GLN A 638 -4.68 -27.19 57.73
CA GLN A 638 -3.65 -26.15 57.82
C GLN A 638 -3.95 -24.93 56.91
N ILE A 639 -4.49 -25.14 55.71
CA ILE A 639 -4.90 -24.04 54.82
C ILE A 639 -6.12 -23.29 55.39
N GLN A 640 -7.10 -23.99 55.98
CA GLN A 640 -8.22 -23.33 56.69
C GLN A 640 -7.81 -22.65 57.99
N ALA A 641 -6.85 -23.21 58.76
CA ALA A 641 -6.31 -22.56 59.94
C ALA A 641 -5.53 -21.28 59.59
N GLN A 642 -4.80 -21.26 58.47
CA GLN A 642 -4.11 -20.07 57.97
C GLN A 642 -5.04 -19.00 57.37
N GLU A 643 -6.25 -19.36 56.92
CA GLU A 643 -7.30 -18.37 56.57
C GLU A 643 -8.10 -17.86 57.79
N THR A 644 -7.93 -18.46 58.99
CA THR A 644 -8.64 -18.04 60.22
C THR A 644 -7.75 -17.32 61.25
N GLU A 645 -6.42 -17.33 61.10
CA GLU A 645 -5.49 -16.47 61.84
C GLU A 645 -4.95 -15.33 60.94
N ALA A 646 -5.85 -14.45 60.51
CA ALA A 646 -5.50 -13.05 60.32
C ALA A 646 -5.70 -12.34 61.68
N PRO A 647 -4.67 -11.80 62.33
CA PRO A 647 -4.84 -11.17 63.63
C PRO A 647 -5.76 -9.93 63.50
N PRO A 648 -6.74 -9.74 64.41
CA PRO A 648 -7.50 -8.51 64.45
C PRO A 648 -6.59 -7.38 64.94
N VAL A 649 -6.40 -6.38 64.07
CA VAL A 649 -5.87 -5.07 64.46
C VAL A 649 -6.98 -4.35 65.22
N LEU A 650 -6.80 -4.16 66.53
CA LEU A 650 -7.57 -3.21 67.32
C LEU A 650 -6.64 -2.38 68.23
N PRO A 651 -7.06 -1.17 68.61
CA PRO A 651 -6.22 0.02 68.62
C PRO A 651 -5.52 0.32 69.96
N VAL A 652 -4.46 1.12 69.86
CA VAL A 652 -3.70 1.71 70.97
C VAL A 652 -4.48 2.87 71.61
N LEU A 653 -4.51 2.92 72.96
CA LEU A 653 -4.20 4.07 73.85
C LEU A 653 -4.43 3.65 75.35
N PRO A 654 -3.85 4.35 76.35
CA PRO A 654 -3.00 3.74 77.40
C PRO A 654 -3.52 3.94 78.84
N THR A 655 -3.03 3.14 79.80
CA THR A 655 -2.80 3.56 81.21
C THR A 655 -2.04 2.50 82.05
N ASP A 656 -1.02 2.99 82.75
CA ASP A 656 -0.44 2.68 84.07
C ASP A 656 0.09 1.29 84.51
N GLU A 657 1.41 1.32 84.77
CA GLU A 657 2.30 0.70 85.79
C GLU A 657 1.71 -0.20 86.93
N PRO A 658 2.57 -0.86 87.75
CA PRO A 658 3.77 -1.67 87.44
C PRO A 658 3.75 -3.02 88.22
N ALA A 659 4.67 -3.96 87.92
CA ALA A 659 5.48 -4.70 88.93
C ALA A 659 6.11 -6.02 88.43
N SER A 660 7.40 -6.12 88.75
CA SER A 660 8.24 -7.31 88.95
C SER A 660 8.73 -8.11 87.73
N ALA A 661 10.04 -7.94 87.50
CA ALA A 661 10.97 -8.82 86.79
C ALA A 661 11.40 -10.01 87.70
N PRO A 662 12.44 -10.81 87.39
CA PRO A 662 13.12 -11.07 86.11
C PRO A 662 13.37 -12.58 85.85
N ALA A 663 13.85 -12.93 84.64
CA ALA A 663 14.99 -13.85 84.36
C ALA A 663 14.84 -14.40 82.92
N GLU A 664 15.50 -13.86 81.90
CA GLU A 664 16.92 -13.98 81.52
C GLU A 664 17.30 -15.25 80.73
N LEU A 665 17.98 -15.00 79.59
CA LEU A 665 18.84 -15.87 78.75
C LEU A 665 18.08 -16.78 77.76
N SER A 666 18.40 -16.89 76.46
CA SER A 666 19.61 -16.70 75.66
C SER A 666 19.18 -16.63 74.18
N ALA A 667 19.42 -15.55 73.44
CA ALA A 667 20.54 -15.36 72.50
C ALA A 667 20.75 -16.46 71.43
N ALA A 668 20.56 -16.06 70.15
CA ALA A 668 21.31 -16.39 68.90
C ALA A 668 20.34 -16.32 67.70
N ALA A 669 20.19 -15.24 66.93
CA ALA A 669 21.12 -14.53 66.05
C ALA A 669 21.77 -15.40 64.95
N VAL A 670 21.17 -15.41 63.75
CA VAL A 670 21.92 -15.35 62.47
C VAL A 670 21.15 -14.47 61.47
N LEU A 671 21.83 -13.40 61.07
CA LEU A 671 21.44 -12.36 60.09
C LEU A 671 21.86 -12.77 58.65
N PRO A 672 21.44 -12.00 57.62
CA PRO A 672 20.99 -12.47 56.31
C PRO A 672 21.97 -12.13 55.19
N LYS A 673 21.61 -12.37 53.91
CA LYS A 673 22.13 -11.62 52.74
C LYS A 673 21.30 -11.88 51.45
N PRO A 674 21.40 -11.04 50.40
CA PRO A 674 20.32 -10.11 50.05
C PRO A 674 19.91 -10.12 48.56
N ALA A 675 18.82 -9.42 48.24
CA ALA A 675 18.44 -9.08 46.87
C ALA A 675 19.18 -7.82 46.37
N PRO A 676 19.39 -7.66 45.04
CA PRO A 676 19.52 -6.34 44.43
C PRO A 676 18.32 -5.96 43.54
N LYS A 677 17.85 -4.72 43.71
CA LYS A 677 16.96 -3.98 42.78
C LYS A 677 17.79 -3.13 41.80
N PRO A 678 17.24 -2.16 41.02
CA PRO A 678 17.18 -2.19 39.57
C PRO A 678 18.07 -1.10 38.92
N VAL A 679 18.25 -1.13 37.60
CA VAL A 679 18.82 0.02 36.88
C VAL A 679 17.99 0.36 35.65
N VAL A 680 17.50 1.59 35.66
CA VAL A 680 16.90 2.35 34.58
C VAL A 680 18.03 3.00 33.78
N ALA A 681 17.97 2.92 32.44
CA ALA A 681 18.69 3.86 31.57
C ALA A 681 17.75 4.31 30.44
N VAL A 682 17.78 5.62 30.22
CA VAL A 682 16.90 6.41 29.37
C VAL A 682 17.62 6.75 28.06
N ARG A 683 16.86 6.69 26.95
CA ARG A 683 17.00 7.33 25.63
C ARG A 683 18.24 7.06 24.76
N GLY A 684 17.95 6.45 23.60
CA GLY A 684 18.63 6.67 22.33
C GLY A 684 17.60 6.48 21.23
N ASP A 685 17.21 7.59 20.59
CA ASP A 685 16.34 7.64 19.42
C ASP A 685 17.27 7.53 18.20
N ASP A 686 17.16 6.46 17.42
CA ASP A 686 17.53 6.48 16.00
C ASP A 686 16.91 5.27 15.27
N ARG A 687 16.27 5.57 14.16
CA ARG A 687 15.34 4.71 13.40
C ARG A 687 16.03 4.30 12.10
N PRO A 688 16.10 3.01 11.73
CA PRO A 688 15.35 2.61 10.53
C PRO A 688 14.86 1.14 10.48
N GLY A 689 13.64 0.98 9.96
CA GLY A 689 13.22 -0.08 9.03
C GLY A 689 13.20 -1.56 9.46
N MET A 690 12.02 -2.13 9.75
CA MET A 690 11.44 -3.26 9.01
C MET A 690 10.07 -3.72 9.56
N LYS A 691 9.12 -3.78 8.62
CA LYS A 691 7.91 -4.60 8.42
C LYS A 691 7.29 -5.36 9.61
N LYS A 692 6.03 -5.03 9.87
CA LYS A 692 5.07 -5.68 10.77
C LYS A 692 4.19 -6.65 9.97
N ALA A 693 4.09 -7.89 10.44
CA ALA A 693 3.17 -8.91 9.96
C ALA A 693 1.74 -8.69 10.48
N GLU A 694 0.81 -9.30 9.76
CA GLU A 694 -0.66 -9.19 9.80
C GLU A 694 -1.33 -9.68 11.09
N PRO A 695 -2.57 -9.23 11.39
CA PRO A 695 -3.54 -10.02 12.12
C PRO A 695 -4.71 -10.47 11.23
N ALA A 696 -5.13 -11.72 11.45
CA ALA A 696 -6.21 -12.43 10.78
C ALA A 696 -7.61 -11.90 11.14
N ALA A 697 -8.54 -12.11 10.19
CA ALA A 697 -9.92 -11.67 10.21
C ALA A 697 -10.89 -12.68 10.87
N ALA A 698 -11.92 -12.13 11.51
CA ALA A 698 -13.14 -12.81 11.93
C ALA A 698 -14.18 -12.92 10.78
N PRO A 699 -15.10 -13.90 10.81
CA PRO A 699 -16.00 -14.17 9.70
C PRO A 699 -17.29 -13.32 9.71
N ARG A 700 -17.90 -13.34 8.52
CA ARG A 700 -19.00 -12.57 7.93
C ARG A 700 -20.31 -12.53 8.72
N GLY A 701 -21.03 -11.42 8.53
CA GLY A 701 -22.49 -11.33 8.67
C GLY A 701 -23.22 -11.42 7.33
N GLY A 702 -24.52 -11.72 7.43
CA GLY A 702 -25.55 -11.66 6.38
C GLY A 702 -26.76 -12.49 6.85
N LYS A 703 -28.03 -12.18 6.60
CA LYS A 703 -28.77 -11.08 5.96
C LYS A 703 -30.24 -11.33 6.37
N PHE A 704 -31.03 -10.30 6.67
CA PHE A 704 -32.42 -10.44 7.19
C PHE A 704 -33.45 -9.85 6.20
N GLY A 705 -34.63 -10.49 6.15
CA GLY A 705 -35.83 -10.13 5.37
C GLY A 705 -36.14 -11.19 4.30
N GLU A 706 -37.33 -11.79 4.15
CA GLU A 706 -38.69 -11.45 4.64
C GLU A 706 -39.62 -12.64 4.29
N ARG A 707 -40.53 -13.07 5.19
CA ARG A 707 -41.92 -13.55 4.93
C ARG A 707 -42.57 -14.21 6.17
N LYS A 708 -43.33 -13.37 6.86
CA LYS A 708 -44.70 -13.50 7.43
C LYS A 708 -45.45 -14.85 7.35
N ASP A 709 -45.90 -15.33 8.51
CA ASP A 709 -47.29 -15.69 8.93
C ASP A 709 -47.19 -16.57 10.19
N GLY A 710 -47.93 -16.43 11.30
CA GLY A 710 -48.99 -15.50 11.69
C GLY A 710 -49.14 -15.57 13.23
N GLY A 711 -49.55 -14.46 13.84
CA GLY A 711 -49.85 -14.37 15.27
C GLY A 711 -51.36 -14.33 15.52
N ARG A 712 -51.80 -14.94 16.63
CA ARG A 712 -53.06 -14.60 17.31
C ARG A 712 -52.76 -14.13 18.73
N PHE A 713 -53.39 -13.01 19.06
CA PHE A 713 -53.30 -12.24 20.28
C PHE A 713 -54.35 -12.68 21.31
N ALA A 714 -54.04 -12.44 22.60
CA ALA A 714 -54.91 -12.20 23.75
C ALA A 714 -55.97 -13.28 24.11
N GLY A 715 -56.22 -13.65 25.36
CA GLY A 715 -55.79 -13.16 26.68
C GLY A 715 -56.93 -13.45 27.65
N GLU A 716 -56.70 -14.12 28.78
CA GLU A 716 -57.63 -14.10 29.92
C GLU A 716 -56.99 -14.73 31.18
N SER A 717 -57.08 -14.01 32.30
CA SER A 717 -56.96 -14.53 33.68
C SER A 717 -58.39 -14.57 34.25
N PRO A 718 -58.75 -15.47 35.20
CA PRO A 718 -58.46 -15.20 36.63
C PRO A 718 -58.41 -16.38 37.64
N ARG A 719 -57.67 -16.13 38.74
CA ARG A 719 -57.90 -16.48 40.17
C ARG A 719 -57.96 -17.94 40.69
N GLY A 720 -57.13 -18.17 41.73
CA GLY A 720 -57.39 -18.95 42.96
C GLY A 720 -56.94 -20.42 42.92
N ALA A 721 -56.38 -21.07 43.95
CA ALA A 721 -56.26 -20.75 45.37
C ALA A 721 -55.27 -21.71 46.08
N ARG A 722 -54.65 -21.22 47.17
CA ARG A 722 -54.35 -21.86 48.48
C ARG A 722 -53.60 -23.22 48.55
N ALA A 723 -52.50 -23.18 49.31
CA ALA A 723 -51.66 -24.29 49.79
C ALA A 723 -52.42 -25.33 50.67
N PRO A 724 -51.83 -26.48 51.05
CA PRO A 724 -50.80 -26.49 52.11
C PRO A 724 -49.66 -27.53 52.00
N ASP A 725 -48.54 -27.12 52.58
CA ASP A 725 -47.63 -27.84 53.47
C ASP A 725 -47.86 -29.35 53.74
N ARG A 726 -46.80 -30.15 53.51
CA ARG A 726 -46.48 -31.39 54.25
C ARG A 726 -45.12 -31.95 53.84
N GLY A 727 -44.27 -32.20 54.83
CA GLY A 727 -43.42 -33.39 54.82
C GLY A 727 -41.93 -33.16 54.98
N ALA A 728 -41.53 -32.91 56.23
CA ALA A 728 -40.16 -33.06 56.71
C ALA A 728 -39.56 -34.44 56.37
N ALA A 729 -38.33 -34.44 55.88
CA ALA A 729 -37.42 -35.59 55.93
C ALA A 729 -36.30 -35.28 56.95
N PRO A 730 -35.86 -36.25 57.76
CA PRO A 730 -35.13 -36.01 59.00
C PRO A 730 -33.68 -35.52 58.78
N PRO A 731 -33.09 -34.80 59.75
CA PRO A 731 -31.70 -34.38 59.70
C PRO A 731 -30.79 -35.60 59.86
N ALA A 732 -29.89 -35.82 58.89
CA ALA A 732 -28.80 -36.78 59.06
C ALA A 732 -27.81 -36.24 60.12
N PRO A 733 -27.45 -37.02 61.15
CA PRO A 733 -26.51 -36.60 62.16
C PRO A 733 -25.09 -36.95 61.71
N ASN A 734 -24.34 -35.98 61.19
CA ASN A 734 -22.93 -35.75 61.52
C ASN A 734 -22.31 -34.72 60.58
N GLY A 735 -21.73 -33.68 61.18
CA GLY A 735 -20.77 -32.80 60.52
C GLY A 735 -19.49 -33.55 60.20
N GLY A 736 -19.47 -34.26 59.07
CA GLY A 736 -18.24 -34.62 58.39
C GLY A 736 -17.93 -33.52 57.39
N GLN A 737 -16.82 -32.80 57.61
CA GLN A 737 -16.22 -31.90 56.62
C GLN A 737 -16.28 -32.57 55.24
N GLU A 738 -17.01 -31.98 54.30
CA GLU A 738 -17.07 -32.50 52.93
C GLU A 738 -15.67 -32.40 52.35
N ALA A 739 -14.92 -33.51 52.39
CA ALA A 739 -13.68 -33.64 51.67
C ALA A 739 -13.99 -33.28 50.21
N VAL A 740 -13.38 -32.19 49.74
CA VAL A 740 -13.54 -31.68 48.37
C VAL A 740 -13.46 -32.87 47.40
N ARG A 741 -14.32 -32.96 46.40
CA ARG A 741 -14.44 -34.18 45.60
C ARG A 741 -13.16 -34.40 44.77
N LEU A 742 -12.63 -35.62 44.74
CA LEU A 742 -11.63 -36.03 43.76
C LEU A 742 -12.25 -35.99 42.37
N GLY A 743 -11.46 -35.65 41.35
CA GLY A 743 -11.90 -35.80 39.97
C GLY A 743 -12.30 -37.25 39.66
N ASP A 744 -13.31 -37.45 38.81
CA ASP A 744 -13.91 -38.76 38.53
C ASP A 744 -12.89 -39.83 38.14
N ALA A 745 -11.83 -39.45 37.42
CA ALA A 745 -10.76 -40.37 37.03
C ALA A 745 -9.91 -40.83 38.23
N ALA A 746 -9.54 -39.91 39.13
CA ALA A 746 -8.79 -40.21 40.34
C ALA A 746 -9.61 -41.07 41.31
N PHE A 747 -10.90 -40.78 41.44
CA PHE A 747 -11.81 -41.55 42.28
C PHE A 747 -12.00 -42.99 41.79
N ARG A 748 -12.19 -43.20 40.47
CA ARG A 748 -12.31 -44.54 39.90
C ARG A 748 -11.02 -45.35 40.04
N ALA A 749 -9.87 -44.75 39.72
CA ALA A 749 -8.58 -45.41 39.87
C ALA A 749 -8.29 -45.84 41.31
N GLN A 750 -8.61 -44.97 42.28
CA GLN A 750 -8.51 -45.29 43.70
C GLN A 750 -9.35 -46.52 44.07
N ARG A 751 -10.64 -46.52 43.69
CA ARG A 751 -11.58 -47.60 44.05
C ARG A 751 -11.16 -48.93 43.42
N ASP A 752 -10.86 -48.92 42.13
CA ASP A 752 -10.53 -50.13 41.39
C ASP A 752 -9.21 -50.75 41.90
N ALA A 753 -8.22 -49.93 42.26
CA ALA A 753 -6.96 -50.40 42.85
C ALA A 753 -7.16 -51.05 44.23
N LEU A 754 -8.03 -50.49 45.08
CA LEU A 754 -8.38 -51.04 46.39
C LEU A 754 -9.14 -52.37 46.29
N GLU A 755 -10.12 -52.46 45.38
CA GLU A 755 -10.88 -53.69 45.17
C GLU A 755 -9.98 -54.84 44.69
N ARG A 756 -9.07 -54.56 43.75
CA ARG A 756 -8.07 -55.53 43.27
C ARG A 756 -7.15 -56.00 44.39
N ALA A 757 -6.71 -55.10 45.27
CA ALA A 757 -5.84 -55.43 46.39
C ALA A 757 -6.50 -56.38 47.40
N GLN A 758 -7.77 -56.12 47.74
CA GLN A 758 -8.52 -56.98 48.66
C GLN A 758 -8.74 -58.39 48.08
N LEU A 759 -9.03 -58.48 46.78
CA LEU A 759 -9.18 -59.77 46.09
C LEU A 759 -7.85 -60.54 46.04
N ALA A 760 -6.73 -59.86 45.78
CA ALA A 760 -5.41 -60.48 45.78
C ALA A 760 -5.05 -61.08 47.15
N LEU A 761 -5.26 -60.33 48.24
CA LEU A 761 -5.01 -60.81 49.61
C LEU A 761 -5.87 -62.03 49.97
N ARG A 762 -7.14 -62.08 49.56
CA ARG A 762 -8.01 -63.24 49.80
C ARG A 762 -7.54 -64.50 49.05
N LYS A 763 -7.06 -64.35 47.81
CA LYS A 763 -6.53 -65.47 47.01
C LYS A 763 -5.27 -66.07 47.64
N LEU A 764 -4.33 -65.21 48.04
CA LEU A 764 -3.08 -65.63 48.69
C LEU A 764 -3.35 -66.36 50.01
N ALA A 765 -4.30 -65.89 50.82
CA ALA A 765 -4.70 -66.56 52.05
C ALA A 765 -5.31 -67.96 51.81
N ALA A 766 -6.16 -68.11 50.79
CA ALA A 766 -6.77 -69.40 50.45
C ALA A 766 -5.75 -70.43 49.96
N GLN A 767 -4.71 -70.01 49.22
CA GLN A 767 -3.63 -70.86 48.75
C GLN A 767 -2.79 -71.40 49.93
N ALA A 768 -2.37 -70.52 50.84
CA ALA A 768 -1.59 -70.91 52.02
C ALA A 768 -2.33 -71.94 52.92
N HIS A 769 -3.64 -71.79 53.11
CA HIS A 769 -4.43 -72.77 53.89
C HIS A 769 -4.55 -74.15 53.22
N GLY A 770 -4.62 -74.19 51.88
CA GLY A 770 -4.65 -75.45 51.14
C GLY A 770 -3.37 -76.26 51.31
N GLU A 771 -2.22 -75.59 51.31
CA GLU A 771 -0.89 -76.19 51.49
C GLU A 771 -0.68 -76.73 52.92
N ALA A 772 -1.19 -76.05 53.94
CA ALA A 772 -1.10 -76.53 55.32
C ALA A 772 -1.87 -77.85 55.53
N LEU A 773 -3.04 -77.99 54.91
CA LEU A 773 -3.90 -79.17 55.08
C LEU A 773 -3.31 -80.42 54.42
N THR A 774 -2.64 -80.29 53.27
CA THR A 774 -1.97 -81.42 52.61
C THR A 774 -0.77 -81.89 53.41
N GLN A 775 0.01 -80.97 53.99
CA GLN A 775 1.14 -81.29 54.87
C GLN A 775 0.69 -82.04 56.14
N LEU A 776 -0.43 -81.67 56.77
CA LEU A 776 -0.94 -82.38 57.95
C LEU A 776 -1.24 -83.86 57.67
N LEU A 777 -1.87 -84.17 56.54
CA LEU A 777 -2.20 -85.55 56.17
C LEU A 777 -0.96 -86.38 55.82
N ALA A 778 0.02 -85.77 55.15
CA ALA A 778 1.30 -86.40 54.86
C ALA A 778 2.08 -86.74 56.14
N ALA A 779 2.03 -85.86 57.15
CA ALA A 779 2.64 -86.11 58.45
C ALA A 779 2.00 -87.32 59.17
N TRP A 780 0.68 -87.53 59.03
CA TRP A 780 0.00 -88.70 59.57
C TRP A 780 0.38 -90.00 58.86
N GLU A 781 0.41 -89.99 57.53
CA GLU A 781 0.78 -91.15 56.70
C GLU A 781 2.18 -91.67 57.05
N ARG A 782 3.15 -90.75 57.20
CA ARG A 782 4.54 -91.09 57.52
C ARG A 782 4.82 -91.29 59.00
N ARG A 783 3.84 -90.97 59.87
CA ARG A 783 4.03 -90.77 61.32
C ARG A 783 5.22 -89.87 61.66
N ALA A 784 5.41 -88.83 60.86
CA ALA A 784 6.49 -87.86 61.03
C ALA A 784 5.98 -86.65 61.81
N ALA A 785 6.12 -86.67 63.14
CA ALA A 785 5.64 -85.60 64.02
C ALA A 785 6.30 -84.24 63.72
N THR A 786 7.51 -84.24 63.13
CA THR A 786 8.24 -83.04 62.69
C THR A 786 7.66 -82.39 61.43
N GLU A 787 6.90 -83.11 60.60
CA GLU A 787 6.33 -82.60 59.34
C GLU A 787 4.94 -81.95 59.53
N LEU A 788 4.42 -81.85 60.77
CA LEU A 788 3.15 -81.19 61.06
C LEU A 788 3.28 -79.66 60.85
N PRO A 789 2.36 -79.01 60.09
CA PRO A 789 2.39 -77.56 59.89
C PRO A 789 2.28 -76.78 61.19
N SER A 790 2.74 -75.54 61.20
CA SER A 790 2.65 -74.66 62.37
C SER A 790 1.20 -74.29 62.71
N ALA A 791 0.94 -73.87 63.95
CA ALA A 791 -0.40 -73.45 64.36
C ALA A 791 -0.91 -72.23 63.57
N GLN A 792 -0.01 -71.38 63.04
CA GLN A 792 -0.38 -70.23 62.23
C GLN A 792 -0.84 -70.63 60.81
N GLU A 793 -0.19 -71.62 60.21
CA GLU A 793 -0.54 -72.13 58.87
C GLU A 793 -1.85 -72.93 58.89
N LEU A 794 -2.11 -73.66 59.98
CA LEU A 794 -3.35 -74.41 60.21
C LEU A 794 -4.57 -73.51 60.48
N GLY A 795 -4.36 -72.20 60.62
CA GLY A 795 -5.40 -71.21 60.84
C GLY A 795 -5.76 -71.00 62.32
N SER A 796 -6.53 -69.94 62.57
CA SER A 796 -6.83 -69.44 63.92
C SER A 796 -7.62 -70.40 64.81
N ARG A 797 -8.26 -71.43 64.23
CA ARG A 797 -9.04 -72.44 64.97
C ARG A 797 -8.15 -73.49 65.65
N VAL A 798 -6.87 -73.57 65.30
CA VAL A 798 -5.92 -74.51 65.92
C VAL A 798 -5.02 -73.77 66.89
N SER A 799 -5.17 -74.08 68.17
CA SER A 799 -4.31 -73.53 69.20
C SER A 799 -2.97 -74.29 69.26
N PRO A 800 -1.85 -73.63 69.65
CA PRO A 800 -0.57 -74.30 69.89
C PRO A 800 -0.65 -75.53 70.81
N PRO A 801 -1.41 -75.55 71.93
CA PRO A 801 -1.53 -76.76 72.74
C PRO A 801 -2.30 -77.88 72.02
N THR A 802 -3.34 -77.56 71.23
CA THR A 802 -4.03 -78.57 70.40
C THR A 802 -3.06 -79.22 69.41
N ARG A 803 -2.23 -78.43 68.72
CA ARG A 803 -1.18 -78.97 67.84
C ARG A 803 -0.20 -79.87 68.61
N ALA A 804 0.21 -79.48 69.81
CA ALA A 804 1.11 -80.30 70.63
C ALA A 804 0.49 -81.66 70.99
N THR A 805 -0.84 -81.75 71.17
CA THR A 805 -1.52 -83.04 71.35
C THR A 805 -1.48 -83.92 70.10
N TRP A 806 -1.54 -83.33 68.91
CA TRP A 806 -1.43 -84.05 67.63
C TRP A 806 -0.02 -84.61 67.41
N VAL A 807 1.00 -83.82 67.71
CA VAL A 807 2.41 -84.24 67.69
C VAL A 807 2.60 -85.46 68.60
N ARG A 808 2.13 -85.38 69.86
CA ARG A 808 2.21 -86.49 70.82
C ARG A 808 1.45 -87.73 70.36
N ALA A 809 0.30 -87.57 69.70
CA ALA A 809 -0.49 -88.68 69.20
C ALA A 809 0.23 -89.48 68.10
N LEU A 810 0.98 -88.80 67.21
CA LEU A 810 1.75 -89.47 66.15
C LEU A 810 2.94 -90.27 66.67
N GLU A 811 3.52 -89.85 67.80
CA GLU A 811 4.68 -90.51 68.42
C GLU A 811 4.31 -91.78 69.22
N GLN A 812 3.03 -92.02 69.52
CA GLN A 812 2.56 -93.16 70.30
C GLN A 812 2.40 -94.44 69.45
N THR A 813 2.53 -95.63 70.07
CA THR A 813 2.32 -96.92 69.39
C THR A 813 0.87 -97.07 68.88
N PRO A 814 0.66 -97.55 67.63
CA PRO A 814 -0.65 -97.53 66.99
C PRO A 814 -1.70 -98.43 67.65
N ALA A 815 -2.88 -97.86 67.91
CA ALA A 815 -4.09 -98.60 68.29
C ALA A 815 -4.91 -99.03 67.06
N ALA A 816 -5.69 -100.12 67.20
CA ALA A 816 -6.30 -100.84 66.08
C ALA A 816 -7.64 -100.26 65.54
N ASP A 817 -8.39 -99.46 66.29
CA ASP A 817 -9.73 -99.02 65.86
C ASP A 817 -9.94 -97.48 65.92
N PRO A 818 -10.00 -96.78 64.77
CA PRO A 818 -10.27 -95.34 64.68
C PRO A 818 -11.77 -94.98 64.58
N GLY A 819 -12.67 -95.96 64.47
CA GLY A 819 -14.04 -95.76 63.97
C GLY A 819 -14.83 -94.65 64.68
N VAL A 820 -14.77 -94.60 66.02
CA VAL A 820 -15.52 -93.61 66.82
C VAL A 820 -14.97 -92.18 66.64
N ALA A 821 -13.66 -92.00 66.59
CA ALA A 821 -13.03 -90.68 66.46
C ALA A 821 -13.35 -90.04 65.10
N LEU A 822 -13.31 -90.83 64.02
CA LEU A 822 -13.64 -90.35 62.69
C LEU A 822 -15.13 -89.97 62.56
N LEU A 823 -16.04 -90.76 63.16
CA LEU A 823 -17.46 -90.43 63.20
C LEU A 823 -17.76 -89.15 63.98
N ARG A 824 -17.04 -88.89 65.08
CA ARG A 824 -17.13 -87.61 65.80
C ARG A 824 -16.64 -86.44 64.95
N LEU A 825 -15.56 -86.60 64.19
CA LEU A 825 -15.07 -85.56 63.27
C LEU A 825 -16.06 -85.26 62.14
N GLU A 826 -16.71 -86.27 61.58
CA GLU A 826 -17.75 -86.09 60.55
C GLU A 826 -19.00 -85.40 61.11
N MET A 827 -19.33 -85.65 62.38
CA MET A 827 -20.38 -84.91 63.09
C MET A 827 -19.97 -83.46 63.36
N ALA A 828 -18.72 -83.21 63.75
CA ALA A 828 -18.21 -81.86 64.00
C ALA A 828 -18.17 -81.00 62.72
N ALA A 829 -17.86 -81.63 61.57
CA ALA A 829 -17.77 -80.95 60.29
C ALA A 829 -19.11 -80.90 59.51
N ASP A 830 -20.18 -81.50 60.03
CA ASP A 830 -21.47 -81.69 59.35
C ASP A 830 -21.34 -82.33 57.94
N ILE A 831 -20.44 -83.31 57.81
CA ILE A 831 -20.21 -84.03 56.54
C ILE A 831 -20.97 -85.35 56.53
N PRO A 832 -21.56 -85.78 55.40
CA PRO A 832 -22.23 -87.06 55.31
C PRO A 832 -21.27 -88.24 55.53
N THR A 833 -21.66 -89.16 56.41
CA THR A 833 -20.93 -90.41 56.66
C THR A 833 -21.23 -91.45 55.57
N PRO A 834 -20.24 -92.23 55.09
CA PRO A 834 -20.46 -93.31 54.13
C PRO A 834 -21.49 -94.33 54.62
N ALA A 835 -22.23 -94.94 53.67
CA ALA A 835 -23.38 -95.81 53.97
C ALA A 835 -23.08 -96.94 54.97
N GLU A 836 -21.87 -97.50 54.91
CA GLU A 836 -21.40 -98.59 55.77
C GLU A 836 -21.37 -98.20 57.26
N HIS A 837 -21.12 -96.94 57.59
CA HIS A 837 -20.97 -96.45 58.96
C HIS A 837 -22.16 -95.61 59.46
N ILE A 838 -23.26 -95.53 58.69
CA ILE A 838 -24.44 -94.71 59.09
C ILE A 838 -25.09 -95.27 60.36
N GLN A 839 -25.16 -96.60 60.50
CA GLN A 839 -25.74 -97.22 61.70
C GLN A 839 -24.89 -96.92 62.94
N GLU A 840 -23.56 -96.99 62.80
CA GLU A 840 -22.59 -96.64 63.86
C GLU A 840 -22.70 -95.17 64.26
N ARG A 841 -22.84 -94.24 63.30
CA ARG A 841 -23.07 -92.81 63.59
C ARG A 841 -24.35 -92.58 64.39
N ARG A 842 -25.46 -93.22 64.00
CA ARG A 842 -26.75 -93.08 64.69
C ARG A 842 -26.67 -93.62 66.12
N LEU A 843 -26.03 -94.77 66.30
CA LEU A 843 -25.78 -95.33 67.63
C LEU A 843 -24.91 -94.40 68.49
N LEU A 844 -23.85 -93.83 67.92
CA LEU A 844 -23.00 -92.87 68.61
C LEU A 844 -23.76 -91.58 68.99
N GLN A 845 -24.59 -91.05 68.09
CA GLN A 845 -25.45 -89.90 68.37
C GLN A 845 -26.39 -90.18 69.56
N LEU A 846 -27.02 -91.36 69.61
CA LEU A 846 -27.84 -91.78 70.74
C LEU A 846 -27.01 -91.87 72.03
N GLN A 847 -25.81 -92.46 71.97
CA GLN A 847 -24.91 -92.54 73.14
C GLN A 847 -24.53 -91.16 73.67
N LEU A 848 -24.21 -90.19 72.81
CA LEU A 848 -23.88 -88.83 73.23
C LEU A 848 -25.09 -88.12 73.86
N LEU A 849 -26.31 -88.35 73.38
CA LEU A 849 -27.53 -87.83 73.99
C LEU A 849 -27.80 -88.40 75.40
N THR A 850 -27.32 -89.61 75.71
CA THR A 850 -27.48 -90.20 77.06
C THR A 850 -26.52 -89.64 78.10
N ARG A 851 -25.37 -89.08 77.67
CA ARG A 851 -24.33 -88.57 78.57
C ARG A 851 -24.45 -87.05 78.72
N ARG A 852 -25.26 -86.60 79.68
CA ARG A 852 -25.62 -85.18 79.92
C ARG A 852 -24.46 -84.20 80.19
N HIS A 853 -23.23 -84.66 80.36
CA HIS A 853 -22.07 -83.80 80.69
C HIS A 853 -20.83 -84.02 79.81
N ASP A 854 -20.91 -84.86 78.77
CA ASP A 854 -19.79 -85.04 77.84
C ASP A 854 -19.75 -83.90 76.80
N PRO A 855 -18.56 -83.37 76.45
CA PRO A 855 -18.43 -82.28 75.49
C PRO A 855 -18.82 -82.70 74.06
N GLU A 856 -19.45 -81.77 73.34
CA GLU A 856 -19.92 -81.99 71.96
C GLU A 856 -18.76 -82.25 70.99
N PRO A 857 -18.96 -83.07 69.94
CA PRO A 857 -17.93 -83.33 68.93
C PRO A 857 -17.33 -82.07 68.29
N ALA A 858 -18.12 -81.00 68.14
CA ALA A 858 -17.64 -79.73 67.62
C ALA A 858 -16.67 -78.98 68.56
N GLN A 859 -16.68 -79.28 69.86
CA GLN A 859 -15.76 -78.69 70.85
C GLN A 859 -14.51 -79.56 71.04
N THR A 860 -14.64 -80.87 70.89
CA THR A 860 -13.53 -81.83 71.06
C THR A 860 -12.87 -82.27 69.76
N TRP A 861 -13.23 -81.69 68.62
CA TRP A 861 -12.72 -82.16 67.32
C TRP A 861 -11.19 -82.18 67.26
N GLY A 862 -10.50 -81.27 67.95
CA GLY A 862 -9.04 -81.28 68.06
C GLY A 862 -8.52 -82.52 68.81
N GLU A 863 -9.18 -82.91 69.89
CA GLU A 863 -8.84 -84.14 70.63
C GLU A 863 -9.24 -85.40 69.85
N ASP A 864 -10.36 -85.36 69.15
CA ASP A 864 -10.83 -86.46 68.30
C ASP A 864 -9.92 -86.65 67.08
N LEU A 865 -9.36 -85.57 66.52
CA LEU A 865 -8.29 -85.66 65.53
C LEU A 865 -7.02 -86.24 66.14
N ALA A 866 -6.64 -85.86 67.36
CA ALA A 866 -5.50 -86.47 68.05
C ALA A 866 -5.69 -87.98 68.19
N ARG A 867 -6.90 -88.43 68.56
CA ARG A 867 -7.24 -89.86 68.64
C ARG A 867 -7.15 -90.55 67.29
N LEU A 868 -7.63 -89.91 66.22
CA LEU A 868 -7.50 -90.42 64.85
C LEU A 868 -6.02 -90.57 64.44
N LEU A 869 -5.19 -89.57 64.75
CA LEU A 869 -3.76 -89.57 64.43
C LEU A 869 -2.99 -90.68 65.18
N ALA A 870 -3.43 -91.06 66.38
CA ALA A 870 -2.84 -92.17 67.15
C ALA A 870 -3.12 -93.56 66.55
N CYS A 871 -4.12 -93.70 65.67
CA CYS A 871 -4.45 -94.96 65.01
C CYS A 871 -3.56 -95.26 63.79
N ASN A 872 -3.59 -96.50 63.31
CA ASN A 872 -2.93 -96.86 62.04
C ASN A 872 -3.51 -96.06 60.87
N PHE A 873 -2.65 -95.68 59.93
CA PHE A 873 -3.08 -94.97 58.73
C PHE A 873 -3.84 -95.93 57.80
N ASP A 874 -5.01 -95.47 57.35
CA ASP A 874 -5.83 -96.12 56.33
C ASP A 874 -6.23 -95.06 55.29
N GLY A 875 -6.04 -95.37 54.01
CA GLY A 875 -6.28 -94.44 52.91
C GLY A 875 -7.74 -94.01 52.78
N HIS A 876 -8.69 -94.88 53.15
CA HIS A 876 -10.11 -94.54 53.13
C HIS A 876 -10.46 -93.58 54.29
N SER A 877 -9.97 -93.87 55.49
CA SER A 877 -10.12 -93.01 56.68
C SER A 877 -9.47 -91.63 56.49
N ALA A 878 -8.31 -91.55 55.84
CA ALA A 878 -7.62 -90.30 55.56
C ALA A 878 -8.37 -89.36 54.61
N ARG A 879 -9.03 -89.89 53.57
CA ARG A 879 -9.86 -89.07 52.66
C ARG A 879 -11.09 -88.49 53.37
N ARG A 880 -11.71 -89.27 54.26
CA ARG A 880 -12.84 -88.81 55.10
C ARG A 880 -12.39 -87.73 56.08
N ALA A 881 -11.25 -87.94 56.74
CA ALA A 881 -10.65 -86.95 57.62
C ALA A 881 -10.28 -85.66 56.86
N GLN A 882 -9.72 -85.76 55.64
CA GLN A 882 -9.41 -84.61 54.79
C GLN A 882 -10.65 -83.76 54.50
N ALA A 883 -11.78 -84.39 54.18
CA ALA A 883 -13.04 -83.67 53.95
C ALA A 883 -13.47 -82.90 55.21
N CYS A 884 -13.39 -83.53 56.39
CA CYS A 884 -13.72 -82.90 57.67
C CYS A 884 -12.80 -81.73 57.98
N LEU A 885 -11.49 -81.92 57.85
CA LEU A 885 -10.49 -80.90 58.13
C LEU A 885 -10.59 -79.70 57.19
N LYS A 886 -11.01 -79.88 55.93
CA LYS A 886 -11.27 -78.74 55.02
C LYS A 886 -12.35 -77.81 55.53
N VAL A 887 -13.32 -78.32 56.29
CA VAL A 887 -14.39 -77.51 56.90
C VAL A 887 -13.96 -76.99 58.27
N LEU A 888 -13.36 -77.85 59.09
CA LEU A 888 -12.99 -77.53 60.47
C LEU A 888 -11.84 -76.52 60.56
N LEU A 889 -10.88 -76.58 59.63
CA LEU A 889 -9.73 -75.64 59.55
C LEU A 889 -10.06 -74.36 58.77
N LYS A 890 -11.21 -74.31 58.08
CA LYS A 890 -11.65 -73.09 57.41
C LYS A 890 -12.12 -72.09 58.47
N ALA A 891 -11.37 -71.00 58.63
CA ALA A 891 -11.73 -69.89 59.51
C ALA A 891 -12.99 -69.19 59.02
#